data_AF-Q4DS75-F1
#
_entry.id   AF-Q4DS75-F1
#
_cell.length_a   1.000
_cell.length_b   1.000
_cell.length_c   1.000
_cell.angle_alpha   90.00
_cell.angle_beta   90.00
_cell.angle_gamma   90.00
#
_symmetry.space_group_name_H-M   'P 1'
#
loop_
_entity.id
_entity.type
_entity.pdbx_description
1 polymer ?
#
loop_
_entity_poly.entity_id
_entity_poly.type
_entity_poly.pdbx_seq_one_letter_code
_entity_poly.pdbx_strand_id
1 'polypeptide(L)'
;MRSTASEFPPTLVAAVRSGFDAFVQLQRVRLGKCTDELPRSLAEGFGSCEPVATPAPITNTAAAAAAVCTVNGSYNHHNDKSTTAFPQTLCGWSDLLLSRLKAINDVSVVDPTAEVVWELVSVVIAILENGGDDAVIASGPYLEWYRSRFVSMDAIYGLRSTLNAVPPRATLSSAAEEDLFEGLLGPYMISIQRAFLAGLFPVAAELISSLVDYLRSCEIDPFDAEDESALADVIRLFLETPRNSTEHREWTATANLLIVDCKRVFTRAGDESNLIVQAAQQLKSLCLDLLLMVSGDAALILDTCHLLELDVMDYVAAVCAVCKPYMALRQLHHLYQSAWDTWGGSVKGPWYVGVVERLLASRCMADVVCAMELVGRAVRCNEYLPKLPSEDSNVVSSPPANSVEEEDDVSGVEITSEAPADPKLLRRFALLFMAAHLADICAPPLGAPVSKIEVTFVRNELVEDFVALFRHHPLLWRTAAMYVVYSPLMNPAILYRIVTERAGNAVSDRYTFLACHTFICSSWEETSAFQVALRRLLREKYPLSETLDKWIASVDYYRRKAVEVLHEKIINERWACGETAPAVWLAVECQQSKSLQIRFERILRSPGALESVEVYVVGQAVNNNFISVDTSSNLRMLNVLRVCAAVSEYRRAIGSLQGLDGQKDPVRSPDTIHWVLRAAEKALRCTASFRMHPTTVLALVEQTVDVALRLPEEQRPRNFIPLLSHALELVLAYHSEKRSQHAAHASAIREKIMRLL
;
A
#
# COMPACT_ATOMS: atom_id res chain seq x y z
N MET A 1 10.56 -12.83 -6.78
CA MET A 1 10.37 -12.51 -8.22
C MET A 1 10.64 -11.03 -8.42
N ARG A 2 11.59 -10.67 -9.29
CA ARG A 2 11.72 -9.28 -9.78
C ARG A 2 10.65 -9.10 -10.85
N SER A 3 9.42 -8.79 -10.43
CA SER A 3 8.45 -8.18 -11.36
C SER A 3 9.07 -6.88 -11.83
N THR A 4 9.18 -6.71 -13.14
CA THR A 4 9.36 -5.43 -13.80
C THR A 4 8.20 -4.55 -13.39
N ALA A 5 8.37 -3.81 -12.29
CA ALA A 5 7.32 -2.98 -11.66
C ALA A 5 6.77 -1.85 -12.55
N SER A 6 7.08 -1.84 -13.84
CA SER A 6 6.38 -1.13 -14.90
C SER A 6 5.07 -1.82 -15.34
N GLU A 7 4.80 -3.05 -14.90
CA GLU A 7 3.65 -3.88 -15.34
C GLU A 7 2.48 -3.87 -14.34
N PHE A 8 2.31 -2.81 -13.52
CA PHE A 8 1.10 -2.70 -12.71
C PHE A 8 -0.06 -2.32 -13.65
N PRO A 9 -1.11 -3.17 -13.79
CA PRO A 9 -2.24 -2.86 -14.65
C PRO A 9 -2.96 -1.57 -14.21
N PRO A 10 -3.57 -0.81 -15.13
CA PRO A 10 -4.20 0.48 -14.82
C PRO A 10 -5.24 0.39 -13.69
N THR A 11 -5.96 -0.72 -13.59
CA THR A 11 -6.91 -1.02 -12.52
C THR A 11 -6.25 -1.00 -11.13
N LEU A 12 -5.10 -1.66 -10.97
CA LEU A 12 -4.35 -1.64 -9.70
C LEU A 12 -3.76 -0.25 -9.42
N VAL A 13 -3.34 0.49 -10.45
CA VAL A 13 -2.89 1.88 -10.27
C VAL A 13 -4.03 2.76 -9.73
N ALA A 14 -5.24 2.60 -10.26
CA ALA A 14 -6.43 3.28 -9.75
C ALA A 14 -6.76 2.85 -8.31
N ALA A 15 -6.64 1.56 -7.99
CA ALA A 15 -6.87 1.02 -6.65
C ALA A 15 -5.94 1.63 -5.61
N VAL A 16 -4.64 1.66 -5.89
CA VAL A 16 -3.65 2.25 -5.00
C VAL A 16 -3.95 3.72 -4.74
N ARG A 17 -4.34 4.48 -5.76
CA ARG A 17 -4.69 5.91 -5.62
C ARG A 17 -5.97 6.11 -4.80
N SER A 18 -7.01 5.35 -5.11
CA SER A 18 -8.30 5.38 -4.42
C SER A 18 -8.15 5.06 -2.92
N GLY A 19 -7.39 4.01 -2.59
CA GLY A 19 -7.07 3.66 -1.20
C GLY A 19 -6.19 4.70 -0.52
N PHE A 20 -5.20 5.24 -1.23
CA PHE A 20 -4.32 6.29 -0.69
C PHE A 20 -5.09 7.57 -0.34
N ASP A 21 -6.06 7.98 -1.16
CA ASP A 21 -6.88 9.14 -0.86
C ASP A 21 -7.66 8.94 0.45
N ALA A 22 -8.28 7.77 0.65
CA ALA A 22 -8.95 7.43 1.90
C ALA A 22 -7.98 7.38 3.09
N PHE A 23 -6.81 6.75 2.92
CA PHE A 23 -5.76 6.69 3.95
C PHE A 23 -5.30 8.09 4.38
N VAL A 24 -4.98 8.97 3.44
CA VAL A 24 -4.53 10.34 3.76
C VAL A 24 -5.60 11.12 4.52
N GLN A 25 -6.88 10.96 4.15
CA GLN A 25 -7.97 11.63 4.86
C GLN A 25 -8.13 11.09 6.29
N LEU A 26 -8.00 9.78 6.49
CA LEU A 26 -7.96 9.19 7.83
C LEU A 26 -6.81 9.75 8.67
N GLN A 27 -5.60 9.86 8.10
CA GLN A 27 -4.45 10.43 8.80
C GLN A 27 -4.65 11.91 9.14
N ARG A 28 -5.29 12.70 8.25
CA ARG A 28 -5.64 14.09 8.53
C ARG A 28 -6.63 14.23 9.69
N VAL A 29 -7.69 13.41 9.69
CA VAL A 29 -8.68 13.40 10.79
C VAL A 29 -8.01 13.05 12.12
N ARG A 30 -7.09 12.09 12.10
CA ARG A 30 -6.31 11.67 13.27
C ARG A 30 -5.38 12.78 13.80
N LEU A 31 -4.59 13.38 12.92
CA LEU A 31 -3.67 14.45 13.29
C LEU A 31 -4.41 15.69 13.76
N GLY A 32 -5.51 16.06 13.11
CA GLY A 32 -6.34 17.19 13.50
C GLY A 32 -6.83 17.08 14.94
N LYS A 33 -7.26 15.88 15.37
CA LYS A 33 -7.67 15.62 16.76
C LYS A 33 -6.53 15.66 17.78
N CYS A 34 -5.28 15.49 17.35
CA CYS A 34 -4.10 15.53 18.22
C CYS A 34 -3.42 16.89 18.26
N THR A 35 -3.79 17.80 17.35
CA THR A 35 -3.11 19.08 17.16
C THR A 35 -4.14 20.18 16.97
N ASP A 36 -4.87 20.54 18.03
CA ASP A 36 -5.86 21.65 18.05
C ASP A 36 -5.29 23.04 17.63
N GLU A 37 -4.15 23.12 16.93
CA GLU A 37 -3.59 24.30 16.27
C GLU A 37 -3.14 24.09 14.79
N LEU A 38 -3.24 22.90 14.18
CA LEU A 38 -2.78 22.65 12.80
C LEU A 38 -3.77 22.88 11.61
N PRO A 39 -5.06 23.28 11.74
CA PRO A 39 -5.92 23.39 10.55
C PRO A 39 -5.54 24.48 9.53
N ARG A 40 -4.59 25.38 9.81
CA ARG A 40 -4.24 26.46 8.86
C ARG A 40 -3.11 26.12 7.87
N SER A 41 -2.25 25.13 8.12
CA SER A 41 -1.08 24.89 7.25
C SER A 41 -1.23 23.71 6.27
N LEU A 42 -2.30 22.91 6.37
CA LEU A 42 -2.57 21.78 5.44
C LEU A 42 -3.72 22.06 4.46
N ALA A 43 -4.49 23.13 4.67
CA ALA A 43 -5.55 23.58 3.77
C ALA A 43 -5.02 24.35 2.54
N GLU A 44 -3.74 24.74 2.51
CA GLU A 44 -3.16 25.48 1.38
C GLU A 44 -2.63 24.58 0.25
N GLY A 45 -2.86 23.26 0.31
CA GLY A 45 -2.40 22.31 -0.72
C GLY A 45 -3.41 21.91 -1.79
N PHE A 46 -4.72 22.03 -1.53
CA PHE A 46 -5.78 21.76 -2.50
C PHE A 46 -6.98 22.65 -2.15
N GLY A 47 -7.38 23.48 -3.11
CA GLY A 47 -8.23 24.64 -2.87
C GLY A 47 -9.51 24.36 -2.08
N SER A 48 -9.76 25.20 -1.09
CA SER A 48 -11.12 25.55 -0.71
C SER A 48 -11.16 27.02 -0.27
N CYS A 49 -12.06 27.79 -0.88
CA CYS A 49 -12.53 29.04 -0.32
C CYS A 49 -13.52 28.70 0.80
N GLU A 50 -13.27 29.28 1.96
CA GLU A 50 -14.15 29.36 3.14
C GLU A 50 -15.43 30.18 2.80
N PRO A 51 -16.51 30.16 3.63
CA PRO A 51 -16.43 30.83 4.92
C PRO A 51 -17.25 30.26 6.10
N VAL A 52 -16.62 30.38 7.28
CA VAL A 52 -17.15 30.88 8.57
C VAL A 52 -18.67 30.88 8.77
N ALA A 53 -19.14 30.08 9.75
CA ALA A 53 -20.21 30.48 10.65
C ALA A 53 -20.04 29.83 12.04
N THR A 54 -20.29 30.67 13.05
CA THR A 54 -20.18 30.54 14.52
C THR A 54 -20.95 29.38 15.18
N PRO A 55 -20.50 28.89 16.36
CA PRO A 55 -21.20 27.86 17.12
C PRO A 55 -22.23 28.45 18.10
N ALA A 56 -23.33 27.73 18.34
CA ALA A 56 -24.26 27.96 19.44
C ALA A 56 -24.30 26.72 20.37
N PRO A 57 -24.52 26.88 21.70
CA PRO A 57 -24.29 25.82 22.68
C PRO A 57 -25.56 25.05 23.15
N ILE A 58 -25.35 23.75 23.41
CA ILE A 58 -25.89 22.84 24.45
C ILE A 58 -27.39 22.94 24.87
N THR A 59 -28.14 21.84 24.75
CA THR A 59 -28.99 21.30 25.86
C THR A 59 -29.24 19.79 25.74
N ASN A 60 -29.19 19.14 26.91
CA ASN A 60 -29.48 17.73 27.22
C ASN A 60 -30.84 17.23 26.70
N THR A 61 -30.94 15.94 26.34
CA THR A 61 -31.87 14.99 27.00
C THR A 61 -31.63 13.55 26.55
N ALA A 62 -31.87 12.64 27.50
CA ALA A 62 -31.74 11.19 27.41
C ALA A 62 -32.62 10.54 26.32
N ALA A 63 -31.98 9.81 25.39
CA ALA A 63 -32.64 8.80 24.53
C ALA A 63 -31.64 7.87 23.79
N ALA A 64 -30.42 7.66 24.30
CA ALA A 64 -29.38 6.92 23.58
C ALA A 64 -29.33 5.41 23.97
N ALA A 65 -30.48 4.75 24.06
CA ALA A 65 -30.56 3.33 24.44
C ALA A 65 -31.50 2.47 23.56
N ALA A 66 -31.94 2.93 22.37
CA ALA A 66 -32.91 2.18 21.57
C ALA A 66 -32.82 2.43 20.04
N ALA A 67 -31.66 2.16 19.44
CA ALA A 67 -31.53 1.94 17.99
C ALA A 67 -30.49 0.81 17.80
N VAL A 68 -30.84 -0.45 18.10
CA VAL A 68 -31.57 -1.39 17.24
C VAL A 68 -30.91 -1.56 15.88
N CYS A 69 -30.27 -2.72 15.77
CA CYS A 69 -30.00 -3.49 14.57
C CYS A 69 -30.86 -3.14 13.35
N THR A 70 -30.26 -2.47 12.37
CA THR A 70 -30.58 -2.69 10.95
C THR A 70 -29.32 -2.37 10.14
N VAL A 71 -28.43 -3.36 10.01
CA VAL A 71 -27.58 -3.46 8.82
C VAL A 71 -28.44 -4.19 7.81
N ASN A 72 -29.13 -3.44 6.95
CA ASN A 72 -29.67 -4.01 5.73
C ASN A 72 -29.50 -2.98 4.61
N GLY A 73 -28.92 -3.46 3.52
CA GLY A 73 -28.65 -2.67 2.34
C GLY A 73 -29.92 -2.06 1.77
N SER A 74 -29.84 -0.78 1.45
CA SER A 74 -30.66 -0.19 0.40
C SER A 74 -29.97 1.06 -0.10
N TYR A 75 -29.60 1.00 -1.38
CA TYR A 75 -29.34 2.15 -2.22
C TYR A 75 -30.48 3.15 -2.07
N ASN A 76 -30.23 4.31 -1.46
CA ASN A 76 -31.07 5.47 -1.66
C ASN A 76 -30.22 6.71 -1.91
N HIS A 77 -30.18 7.07 -3.19
CA HIS A 77 -29.91 8.41 -3.66
C HIS A 77 -30.94 9.37 -3.05
N HIS A 78 -30.56 10.13 -2.02
CA HIS A 78 -31.19 11.42 -1.78
C HIS A 78 -30.19 12.44 -1.22
N ASN A 79 -29.91 13.42 -2.08
CA ASN A 79 -29.55 14.81 -1.78
C ASN A 79 -29.04 15.11 -0.37
N ASP A 80 -27.73 15.02 -0.20
CA ASP A 80 -27.01 16.03 0.57
C ASP A 80 -25.77 16.48 -0.23
N LYS A 81 -25.88 17.66 -0.85
CA LYS A 81 -24.75 18.46 -1.31
C LYS A 81 -24.11 19.18 -0.11
N SER A 82 -23.82 18.44 0.95
CA SER A 82 -22.91 18.89 2.02
C SER A 82 -21.70 17.98 1.95
N THR A 83 -20.51 18.58 1.92
CA THR A 83 -19.18 17.95 1.99
C THR A 83 -19.25 16.50 2.45
N THR A 84 -18.95 15.52 1.57
CA THR A 84 -18.99 14.09 1.86
C THR A 84 -18.40 13.84 3.24
N ALA A 85 -19.26 13.65 4.24
CA ALA A 85 -18.84 13.57 5.62
C ALA A 85 -18.04 12.28 5.75
N PHE A 86 -16.73 12.42 5.95
CA PHE A 86 -15.87 11.26 6.17
C PHE A 86 -16.41 10.46 7.37
N PRO A 87 -16.29 9.12 7.35
CA PRO A 87 -16.85 8.29 8.41
C PRO A 87 -16.36 8.70 9.80
N GLN A 88 -17.25 8.64 10.79
CA GLN A 88 -16.88 8.90 12.19
C GLN A 88 -16.49 7.63 12.94
N THR A 89 -16.98 6.47 12.49
CA THR A 89 -16.70 5.15 13.06
C THR A 89 -15.60 4.43 12.27
N LEU A 90 -14.84 3.57 12.94
CA LEU A 90 -13.81 2.73 12.34
C LEU A 90 -14.43 1.72 11.36
N CYS A 91 -15.61 1.16 11.67
CA CYS A 91 -16.31 0.29 10.72
C CYS A 91 -16.68 1.04 9.43
N GLY A 92 -17.12 2.30 9.52
CA GLY A 92 -17.42 3.11 8.35
C GLY A 92 -16.17 3.43 7.50
N TRP A 93 -14.99 3.56 8.11
CA TRP A 93 -13.73 3.65 7.38
C TRP A 93 -13.37 2.34 6.66
N SER A 94 -13.59 1.19 7.32
CA SER A 94 -13.41 -0.13 6.72
C SER A 94 -14.28 -0.29 5.46
N ASP A 95 -15.57 0.03 5.57
CA ASP A 95 -16.53 -0.09 4.47
C ASP A 95 -16.25 0.90 3.33
N LEU A 96 -15.79 2.11 3.67
CA LEU A 96 -15.33 3.08 2.67
C LEU A 96 -14.15 2.52 1.86
N LEU A 97 -13.16 1.90 2.52
CA LEU A 97 -12.00 1.34 1.82
C LEU A 97 -12.38 0.13 0.95
N LEU A 98 -13.27 -0.74 1.43
CA LEU A 98 -13.80 -1.86 0.65
C LEU A 98 -14.57 -1.37 -0.58
N SER A 99 -15.48 -0.40 -0.40
CA SER A 99 -16.25 0.18 -1.53
C SER A 99 -15.34 0.86 -2.56
N ARG A 100 -14.26 1.51 -2.12
CA ARG A 100 -13.25 2.12 -3.00
C ARG A 100 -12.46 1.09 -3.81
N LEU A 101 -12.25 -0.10 -3.27
CA LEU A 101 -11.64 -1.22 -3.98
C LEU A 101 -12.61 -1.86 -4.97
N LYS A 102 -13.90 -1.99 -4.60
CA LYS A 102 -14.98 -2.52 -5.45
C LYS A 102 -15.33 -1.60 -6.63
N ALA A 103 -15.26 -0.28 -6.46
CA ALA A 103 -15.68 0.71 -7.46
C ALA A 103 -14.76 0.83 -8.70
N ILE A 104 -13.77 -0.04 -8.84
CA ILE A 104 -12.79 0.00 -9.91
C ILE A 104 -13.30 -0.92 -11.03
N ASN A 105 -13.96 -0.31 -12.03
CA ASN A 105 -14.68 -0.90 -13.19
C ASN A 105 -14.35 -2.37 -13.58
N ASP A 106 -15.44 -3.13 -13.89
CA ASP A 106 -15.65 -4.44 -14.56
C ASP A 106 -14.70 -5.63 -14.34
N VAL A 107 -13.45 -5.42 -13.93
CA VAL A 107 -12.55 -6.48 -13.51
C VAL A 107 -12.55 -6.45 -12.00
N SER A 108 -13.21 -7.41 -11.35
CA SER A 108 -13.22 -7.52 -9.89
C SER A 108 -11.78 -7.76 -9.39
N VAL A 109 -11.07 -6.66 -9.12
CA VAL A 109 -9.77 -6.66 -8.44
C VAL A 109 -9.89 -7.37 -7.08
N VAL A 110 -11.10 -7.41 -6.54
CA VAL A 110 -11.40 -7.96 -5.24
C VAL A 110 -11.55 -9.47 -5.32
N ASP A 111 -10.59 -10.15 -4.69
CA ASP A 111 -10.67 -11.57 -4.42
C ASP A 111 -11.90 -11.87 -3.54
N PRO A 112 -12.80 -12.77 -3.96
CA PRO A 112 -13.99 -13.13 -3.17
C PRO A 112 -13.63 -13.56 -1.74
N THR A 113 -12.51 -14.25 -1.54
CA THR A 113 -12.11 -14.67 -0.18
C THR A 113 -11.61 -13.52 0.68
N ALA A 114 -10.98 -12.50 0.09
CA ALA A 114 -10.64 -11.28 0.79
C ALA A 114 -11.90 -10.52 1.24
N GLU A 115 -12.95 -10.48 0.42
CA GLU A 115 -14.20 -9.81 0.81
C GLU A 115 -14.88 -10.49 2.01
N VAL A 116 -14.93 -11.83 2.00
CA VAL A 116 -15.50 -12.61 3.10
C VAL A 116 -14.85 -12.23 4.42
N VAL A 117 -13.51 -12.18 4.45
CA VAL A 117 -12.76 -11.77 5.64
C VAL A 117 -13.02 -10.31 5.97
N TRP A 118 -12.95 -9.41 4.98
CA TRP A 118 -13.11 -7.97 5.19
C TRP A 118 -14.45 -7.63 5.84
N GLU A 119 -15.53 -8.19 5.33
CA GLU A 119 -16.87 -7.93 5.86
C GLU A 119 -17.02 -8.42 7.29
N LEU A 120 -16.43 -9.58 7.62
CA LEU A 120 -16.37 -10.03 9.01
C LEU A 120 -15.56 -9.07 9.89
N VAL A 121 -14.44 -8.51 9.38
CA VAL A 121 -13.70 -7.49 10.13
C VAL A 121 -14.58 -6.27 10.41
N SER A 122 -15.34 -5.78 9.42
CA SER A 122 -16.28 -4.67 9.63
C SER A 122 -17.32 -5.00 10.72
N VAL A 123 -17.86 -6.23 10.72
CA VAL A 123 -18.80 -6.69 11.76
C VAL A 123 -18.13 -6.71 13.14
N VAL A 124 -16.94 -7.28 13.26
CA VAL A 124 -16.21 -7.35 14.54
C VAL A 124 -15.83 -5.96 15.04
N ILE A 125 -15.36 -5.06 14.16
CA ILE A 125 -15.09 -3.66 14.53
C ILE A 125 -16.36 -3.01 15.06
N ALA A 126 -17.50 -3.16 14.38
CA ALA A 126 -18.76 -2.58 14.82
C ALA A 126 -19.20 -3.10 16.20
N ILE A 127 -19.00 -4.40 16.48
CA ILE A 127 -19.27 -4.99 17.81
C ILE A 127 -18.36 -4.34 18.87
N LEU A 128 -17.06 -4.26 18.60
CA LEU A 128 -16.08 -3.69 19.52
C LEU A 128 -16.30 -2.19 19.77
N GLU A 129 -16.73 -1.43 18.76
CA GLU A 129 -17.07 0.00 18.90
C GLU A 129 -18.31 0.22 19.78
N ASN A 130 -19.28 -0.69 19.75
CA ASN A 130 -20.57 -0.54 20.42
C ASN A 130 -20.60 -1.04 21.88
N GLY A 131 -19.47 -1.48 22.44
CA GLY A 131 -19.41 -1.88 23.85
C GLY A 131 -18.37 -2.93 24.21
N GLY A 132 -17.59 -3.43 23.24
CA GLY A 132 -16.58 -4.46 23.47
C GLY A 132 -17.11 -5.88 23.27
N ASP A 133 -16.31 -6.86 23.67
CA ASP A 133 -16.53 -8.28 23.40
C ASP A 133 -17.66 -8.93 24.21
N ASP A 134 -17.98 -8.39 25.39
CA ASP A 134 -18.99 -8.95 26.31
C ASP A 134 -20.32 -8.17 26.34
N ALA A 135 -20.38 -6.95 25.81
CA ALA A 135 -21.54 -6.06 26.00
C ALA A 135 -22.63 -6.19 24.91
N VAL A 136 -22.26 -6.62 23.71
CA VAL A 136 -23.15 -6.68 22.54
C VAL A 136 -23.34 -8.13 22.11
N ILE A 137 -24.56 -8.48 21.71
CA ILE A 137 -24.87 -9.79 21.12
C ILE A 137 -24.22 -9.86 19.73
N ALA A 138 -23.21 -10.72 19.59
CA ALA A 138 -22.39 -10.89 18.40
C ALA A 138 -22.95 -11.95 17.42
N SER A 139 -23.69 -12.93 17.92
CA SER A 139 -24.25 -14.03 17.12
C SER A 139 -25.17 -13.57 15.99
N GLY A 140 -25.99 -12.53 16.21
CA GLY A 140 -26.88 -11.97 15.17
C GLY A 140 -26.10 -11.40 13.98
N PRO A 141 -25.21 -10.40 14.20
CA PRO A 141 -24.36 -9.87 13.14
C PRO A 141 -23.46 -10.90 12.46
N TYR A 142 -22.92 -11.87 13.21
CA TYR A 142 -22.14 -12.98 12.65
C TYR A 142 -23.00 -13.84 11.70
N LEU A 143 -24.21 -14.20 12.12
CA LEU A 143 -25.11 -15.02 11.32
C LEU A 143 -25.57 -14.30 10.05
N GLU A 144 -25.81 -13.00 10.13
CA GLU A 144 -26.17 -12.20 8.96
C GLU A 144 -25.02 -12.13 7.94
N TRP A 145 -23.79 -11.91 8.41
CA TRP A 145 -22.60 -12.02 7.58
C TRP A 145 -22.50 -13.40 6.92
N TYR A 146 -22.64 -14.47 7.70
CA TYR A 146 -22.57 -15.83 7.19
C TYR A 146 -23.62 -16.07 6.08
N ARG A 147 -24.88 -15.69 6.31
CA ARG A 147 -25.95 -15.83 5.31
C ARG A 147 -25.64 -15.07 4.03
N SER A 148 -25.13 -13.85 4.14
CA SER A 148 -24.83 -13.01 2.98
C SER A 148 -23.77 -13.60 2.04
N ARG A 149 -22.95 -14.54 2.55
CA ARG A 149 -21.82 -15.11 1.81
C ARG A 149 -21.94 -16.58 1.46
N PHE A 150 -22.55 -17.36 2.34
CA PHE A 150 -22.59 -18.82 2.23
C PHE A 150 -23.98 -19.36 1.94
N VAL A 151 -25.00 -18.49 1.81
CA VAL A 151 -26.36 -18.94 1.53
C VAL A 151 -26.92 -18.21 0.32
N SER A 152 -27.14 -18.94 -0.76
CA SER A 152 -27.77 -18.42 -1.98
C SER A 152 -29.28 -18.65 -1.92
N MET A 153 -30.03 -17.59 -1.63
CA MET A 153 -31.50 -17.62 -1.69
C MET A 153 -32.00 -17.92 -3.10
N ASP A 154 -31.30 -17.44 -4.13
CA ASP A 154 -31.64 -17.70 -5.53
C ASP A 154 -31.46 -19.18 -5.89
N ALA A 155 -30.41 -19.84 -5.36
CA ALA A 155 -30.23 -21.28 -5.56
C ALA A 155 -31.35 -22.09 -4.89
N ILE A 156 -31.74 -21.71 -3.66
CA ILE A 156 -32.82 -22.36 -2.92
C ILE A 156 -34.16 -22.21 -3.68
N TYR A 157 -34.49 -20.99 -4.12
CA TYR A 157 -35.72 -20.75 -4.86
C TYR A 157 -35.68 -21.34 -6.28
N GLY A 158 -34.51 -21.39 -6.90
CA GLY A 158 -34.28 -22.09 -8.17
C GLY A 158 -34.67 -23.57 -8.05
N LEU A 159 -34.23 -24.24 -6.99
CA LEU A 159 -34.58 -25.64 -6.76
C LEU A 159 -36.09 -25.86 -6.58
N ARG A 160 -36.76 -24.94 -5.87
CA ARG A 160 -38.23 -24.93 -5.75
C ARG A 160 -38.92 -24.77 -7.10
N SER A 161 -38.42 -23.87 -7.94
CA SER A 161 -38.97 -23.69 -9.29
C SER A 161 -38.83 -24.94 -10.14
N THR A 162 -37.70 -25.67 -10.01
CA THR A 162 -37.48 -26.95 -10.68
C THR A 162 -38.48 -28.01 -10.21
N LEU A 163 -38.73 -28.14 -8.90
CA LEU A 163 -39.73 -29.07 -8.37
C LEU A 163 -41.14 -28.76 -8.90
N ASN A 164 -41.53 -27.48 -8.92
CA ASN A 164 -42.84 -27.07 -9.42
C ASN A 164 -43.03 -27.30 -10.93
N ALA A 165 -41.93 -27.42 -11.69
CA ALA A 165 -41.98 -27.72 -13.11
C ALA A 165 -42.17 -29.22 -13.40
N VAL A 166 -41.91 -30.10 -12.44
CA VAL A 166 -42.13 -31.54 -12.60
C VAL A 166 -43.62 -31.87 -12.38
N PRO A 167 -44.32 -32.47 -13.36
CA PRO A 167 -45.72 -32.85 -13.18
C PRO A 167 -45.83 -34.03 -12.20
N PRO A 168 -46.58 -33.91 -11.09
CA PRO A 168 -46.58 -34.90 -10.01
C PRO A 168 -47.22 -36.25 -10.37
N ARG A 169 -47.99 -36.31 -11.47
CA ARG A 169 -48.64 -37.53 -12.00
C ARG A 169 -48.09 -37.97 -13.35
N ALA A 170 -46.87 -37.54 -13.68
CA ALA A 170 -46.20 -38.03 -14.88
C ALA A 170 -45.89 -39.53 -14.70
N THR A 171 -46.26 -40.36 -15.67
CA THR A 171 -45.77 -41.75 -15.73
C THR A 171 -44.29 -41.71 -16.07
N LEU A 172 -43.44 -41.90 -15.07
CA LEU A 172 -41.99 -41.89 -15.18
C LEU A 172 -41.47 -43.32 -15.46
N SER A 173 -40.37 -43.43 -16.21
CA SER A 173 -39.61 -44.68 -16.29
C SER A 173 -38.83 -44.88 -14.99
N SER A 174 -38.39 -46.11 -14.67
CA SER A 174 -37.63 -46.35 -13.43
C SER A 174 -36.37 -45.48 -13.32
N ALA A 175 -35.67 -45.25 -14.44
CA ALA A 175 -34.51 -44.36 -14.48
C ALA A 175 -34.88 -42.90 -14.21
N ALA A 176 -36.04 -42.44 -14.71
CA ALA A 176 -36.52 -41.08 -14.45
C ALA A 176 -37.06 -40.91 -13.02
N GLU A 177 -37.53 -41.98 -12.37
CA GLU A 177 -37.87 -41.98 -10.95
C GLU A 177 -36.62 -41.93 -10.06
N GLU A 178 -35.57 -42.68 -10.38
CA GLU A 178 -34.27 -42.58 -9.71
C GLU A 178 -33.65 -41.18 -9.90
N ASP A 179 -33.65 -40.63 -11.12
CA ASP A 179 -33.18 -39.27 -11.38
C ASP A 179 -34.00 -38.21 -10.63
N LEU A 180 -35.32 -38.38 -10.50
CA LEU A 180 -36.15 -37.49 -9.70
C LEU A 180 -35.75 -37.56 -8.22
N PHE A 181 -35.56 -38.78 -7.71
CA PHE A 181 -35.23 -39.00 -6.30
C PHE A 181 -33.82 -38.50 -5.96
N GLU A 182 -32.78 -38.96 -6.66
CA GLU A 182 -31.39 -38.60 -6.42
C GLU A 182 -31.02 -37.21 -6.95
N GLY A 183 -31.54 -36.83 -8.11
CA GLY A 183 -31.20 -35.58 -8.80
C GLY A 183 -31.99 -34.36 -8.37
N LEU A 184 -33.16 -34.53 -7.72
CA LEU A 184 -33.99 -33.41 -7.29
C LEU A 184 -34.45 -33.51 -5.83
N LEU A 185 -35.13 -34.59 -5.43
CA LEU A 185 -35.71 -34.70 -4.08
C LEU A 185 -34.63 -34.74 -2.99
N GLY A 186 -33.54 -35.48 -3.20
CA GLY A 186 -32.38 -35.50 -2.30
C GLY A 186 -31.78 -34.10 -2.09
N PRO A 187 -31.36 -33.39 -3.16
CA PRO A 187 -30.92 -31.99 -3.09
C PRO A 187 -31.94 -31.05 -2.45
N TYR A 188 -33.24 -31.33 -2.60
CA TYR A 188 -34.32 -30.56 -1.96
C TYR A 188 -34.31 -30.71 -0.44
N MET A 189 -34.17 -31.93 0.07
CA MET A 189 -34.03 -32.17 1.50
C MET A 189 -32.76 -31.56 2.07
N ILE A 190 -31.64 -31.66 1.35
CA ILE A 190 -30.39 -30.98 1.71
C ILE A 190 -30.61 -29.47 1.79
N SER A 191 -31.38 -28.89 0.87
CA SER A 191 -31.70 -27.46 0.87
C SER A 191 -32.57 -27.04 2.06
N ILE A 192 -33.53 -27.89 2.48
CA ILE A 192 -34.30 -27.69 3.72
C ILE A 192 -33.36 -27.65 4.92
N GLN A 193 -32.47 -28.64 5.04
CA GLN A 193 -31.50 -28.71 6.13
C GLN A 193 -30.57 -27.49 6.14
N ARG A 194 -30.01 -27.11 4.99
CA ARG A 194 -29.11 -25.95 4.88
C ARG A 194 -29.81 -24.63 5.23
N ALA A 195 -31.03 -24.41 4.74
CA ALA A 195 -31.82 -23.23 5.10
C ALA A 195 -32.08 -23.18 6.62
N PHE A 196 -32.43 -24.32 7.22
CA PHE A 196 -32.62 -24.43 8.67
C PHE A 196 -31.33 -24.16 9.45
N LEU A 197 -30.21 -24.77 9.06
CA LEU A 197 -28.91 -24.59 9.70
C LEU A 197 -28.40 -23.14 9.56
N ALA A 198 -28.72 -22.45 8.46
CA ALA A 198 -28.47 -21.03 8.33
C ALA A 198 -29.41 -20.15 9.18
N GLY A 199 -30.41 -20.73 9.86
CA GLY A 199 -31.43 -20.02 10.63
C GLY A 199 -32.48 -19.30 9.79
N LEU A 200 -32.63 -19.66 8.52
CA LEU A 200 -33.69 -19.18 7.64
C LEU A 200 -34.95 -20.04 7.85
N PHE A 201 -35.44 -20.08 9.10
CA PHE A 201 -36.55 -20.95 9.48
C PHE A 201 -37.81 -20.76 8.63
N PRO A 202 -38.23 -19.53 8.26
CA PRO A 202 -39.39 -19.37 7.38
C PRO A 202 -39.18 -19.97 5.99
N VAL A 203 -37.95 -19.95 5.46
CA VAL A 203 -37.60 -20.53 4.16
C VAL A 203 -37.63 -22.06 4.25
N ALA A 204 -37.07 -22.63 5.32
CA ALA A 204 -37.16 -24.07 5.56
C ALA A 204 -38.62 -24.52 5.69
N ALA A 205 -39.47 -23.76 6.39
CA ALA A 205 -40.90 -24.02 6.51
C ALA A 205 -41.61 -24.00 5.14
N GLU A 206 -41.29 -23.02 4.30
CA GLU A 206 -41.83 -22.89 2.95
C GLU A 206 -41.42 -24.07 2.04
N LEU A 207 -40.15 -24.49 2.11
CA LEU A 207 -39.65 -25.65 1.38
C LEU A 207 -40.32 -26.95 1.84
N ILE A 208 -40.47 -27.15 3.15
CA ILE A 208 -41.20 -28.31 3.69
C ILE A 208 -42.63 -28.30 3.17
N SER A 209 -43.35 -27.18 3.29
CA SER A 209 -44.72 -27.06 2.78
C SER A 209 -44.82 -27.38 1.29
N SER A 210 -43.92 -26.82 0.48
CA SER A 210 -43.89 -27.03 -0.97
C SER A 210 -43.63 -28.50 -1.33
N LEU A 211 -42.75 -29.18 -0.58
CA LEU A 211 -42.46 -30.59 -0.80
C LEU A 211 -43.62 -31.49 -0.37
N VAL A 212 -44.29 -31.17 0.74
CA VAL A 212 -45.51 -31.87 1.18
C VAL A 212 -46.61 -31.74 0.13
N ASP A 213 -46.84 -30.54 -0.40
CA ASP A 213 -47.85 -30.31 -1.44
C ASP A 213 -47.53 -31.08 -2.73
N TYR A 214 -46.24 -31.13 -3.13
CA TYR A 214 -45.79 -31.93 -4.26
C TYR A 214 -46.08 -33.42 -4.03
N LEU A 215 -45.61 -33.98 -2.91
CA LEU A 215 -45.76 -35.40 -2.59
C LEU A 215 -47.23 -35.82 -2.43
N ARG A 216 -48.09 -34.97 -1.86
CA ARG A 216 -49.55 -35.19 -1.77
C ARG A 216 -50.20 -35.26 -3.16
N SER A 217 -49.68 -34.51 -4.13
CA SER A 217 -50.25 -34.43 -5.47
C SER A 217 -49.89 -35.60 -6.39
N CYS A 218 -48.95 -36.45 -5.96
CA CYS A 218 -48.56 -37.68 -6.64
C CYS A 218 -49.71 -38.70 -6.70
N GLU A 219 -49.51 -39.80 -7.41
CA GLU A 219 -50.55 -40.82 -7.60
C GLU A 219 -50.94 -41.52 -6.28
N ILE A 220 -49.97 -41.71 -5.39
CA ILE A 220 -50.16 -42.25 -4.05
C ILE A 220 -49.91 -41.10 -3.08
N ASP A 221 -50.91 -40.76 -2.28
CA ASP A 221 -50.77 -39.82 -1.17
C ASP A 221 -50.08 -40.53 0.01
N PRO A 222 -48.85 -40.14 0.40
CA PRO A 222 -48.09 -40.83 1.43
C PRO A 222 -48.40 -40.30 2.86
N PHE A 223 -49.31 -39.33 3.01
CA PHE A 223 -49.60 -38.69 4.29
C PHE A 223 -51.00 -39.06 4.80
N ASP A 224 -51.10 -39.42 6.09
CA ASP A 224 -52.38 -39.48 6.77
C ASP A 224 -52.73 -38.15 7.46
N ALA A 225 -53.95 -38.04 8.00
CA ALA A 225 -54.39 -36.81 8.67
C ALA A 225 -53.58 -36.48 9.94
N GLU A 226 -53.01 -37.48 10.62
CA GLU A 226 -52.14 -37.25 11.78
C GLU A 226 -50.78 -36.71 11.33
N ASP A 227 -50.21 -37.26 10.25
CA ASP A 227 -48.98 -36.81 9.61
C ASP A 227 -49.10 -35.35 9.16
N GLU A 228 -50.17 -35.00 8.46
CA GLU A 228 -50.40 -33.64 7.98
C GLU A 228 -50.54 -32.64 9.13
N SER A 229 -51.24 -33.01 10.19
CA SER A 229 -51.37 -32.16 11.38
C SER A 229 -50.01 -31.94 12.04
N ALA A 230 -49.22 -33.00 12.21
CA ALA A 230 -47.89 -32.91 12.82
C ALA A 230 -46.93 -32.08 11.95
N LEU A 231 -46.94 -32.26 10.63
CA LEU A 231 -46.14 -31.46 9.70
C LEU A 231 -46.57 -29.99 9.73
N ALA A 232 -47.87 -29.70 9.79
CA ALA A 232 -48.39 -28.34 9.91
C ALA A 232 -47.92 -27.65 11.20
N ASP A 233 -47.87 -28.38 12.32
CA ASP A 233 -47.35 -27.86 13.58
C ASP A 233 -45.84 -27.57 13.53
N VAL A 234 -45.05 -28.42 12.85
CA VAL A 234 -43.63 -28.16 12.59
C VAL A 234 -43.44 -26.92 11.72
N ILE A 235 -44.20 -26.80 10.63
CA ILE A 235 -44.16 -25.63 9.74
C ILE A 235 -44.50 -24.36 10.54
N ARG A 236 -45.55 -24.41 11.37
CA ARG A 236 -45.96 -23.27 12.20
C ARG A 236 -44.85 -22.85 13.18
N LEU A 237 -44.20 -23.80 13.84
CA LEU A 237 -43.07 -23.53 14.71
C LEU A 237 -41.96 -22.74 13.99
N PHE A 238 -41.61 -23.14 12.76
CA PHE A 238 -40.53 -22.48 12.01
C PHE A 238 -40.91 -21.10 11.46
N LEU A 239 -42.20 -20.84 11.22
CA LEU A 239 -42.70 -19.50 10.87
C LEU A 239 -42.64 -18.53 12.07
N GLU A 240 -42.73 -19.04 13.30
CA GLU A 240 -42.64 -18.25 14.55
C GLU A 240 -41.18 -18.01 14.98
N THR A 241 -40.38 -17.37 14.12
CA THR A 241 -38.94 -17.13 14.38
C THR A 241 -38.71 -16.24 15.61
N PRO A 242 -37.92 -16.68 16.61
CA PRO A 242 -37.71 -15.92 17.85
C PRO A 242 -36.81 -14.69 17.64
N ARG A 243 -37.18 -13.56 18.24
CA ARG A 243 -36.45 -12.28 18.12
C ARG A 243 -35.62 -11.94 19.35
N ASN A 244 -35.94 -12.51 20.51
CA ASN A 244 -35.23 -12.29 21.77
C ASN A 244 -35.10 -13.57 22.62
N SER A 245 -34.29 -13.49 23.68
CA SER A 245 -33.98 -14.63 24.56
C SER A 245 -35.16 -15.24 25.31
N THR A 246 -36.28 -14.52 25.42
CA THR A 246 -37.50 -15.02 26.04
C THR A 246 -38.30 -15.82 25.03
N GLU A 247 -38.53 -15.25 23.85
CA GLU A 247 -39.19 -15.92 22.72
C GLU A 247 -38.45 -17.19 22.30
N HIS A 248 -37.11 -17.17 22.26
CA HIS A 248 -36.33 -18.36 21.93
C HIS A 248 -36.53 -19.50 22.94
N ARG A 249 -36.67 -19.19 24.23
CA ARG A 249 -36.98 -20.20 25.25
C ARG A 249 -38.37 -20.80 25.06
N GLU A 250 -39.35 -19.98 24.71
CA GLU A 250 -40.71 -20.44 24.42
C GLU A 250 -40.74 -21.31 23.15
N TRP A 251 -39.97 -20.91 22.13
CA TRP A 251 -39.80 -21.64 20.88
C TRP A 251 -39.18 -23.03 21.11
N THR A 252 -38.08 -23.12 21.86
CA THR A 252 -37.47 -24.39 22.25
C THR A 252 -38.41 -25.24 23.13
N ALA A 253 -39.18 -24.63 24.03
CA ALA A 253 -40.16 -25.35 24.83
C ALA A 253 -41.27 -25.96 23.97
N THR A 254 -41.72 -25.23 22.95
CA THR A 254 -42.72 -25.71 21.99
C THR A 254 -42.18 -26.87 21.16
N ALA A 255 -40.94 -26.79 20.68
CA ALA A 255 -40.29 -27.90 19.97
C ALA A 255 -40.20 -29.17 20.83
N ASN A 256 -39.88 -29.03 22.12
CA ASN A 256 -39.82 -30.16 23.06
C ASN A 256 -41.16 -30.90 23.20
N LEU A 257 -42.28 -30.17 23.18
CA LEU A 257 -43.61 -30.78 23.19
C LEU A 257 -43.87 -31.52 21.86
N LEU A 258 -43.56 -30.86 20.74
CA LEU A 258 -43.75 -31.43 19.41
C LEU A 258 -42.91 -32.69 19.16
N ILE A 259 -41.71 -32.80 19.73
CA ILE A 259 -40.87 -34.02 19.59
C ILE A 259 -41.62 -35.26 20.06
N VAL A 260 -42.36 -35.18 21.18
CA VAL A 260 -43.09 -36.34 21.73
C VAL A 260 -44.22 -36.75 20.80
N ASP A 261 -44.98 -35.78 20.30
CA ASP A 261 -46.11 -36.03 19.41
C ASP A 261 -45.64 -36.52 18.03
N CYS A 262 -44.66 -35.85 17.43
CA CYS A 262 -44.09 -36.23 16.14
C CYS A 262 -43.41 -37.60 16.18
N LYS A 263 -42.69 -37.96 17.26
CA LYS A 263 -42.13 -39.32 17.41
C LYS A 263 -43.21 -40.38 17.34
N ARG A 264 -44.37 -40.15 17.95
CA ARG A 264 -45.48 -41.11 17.96
C ARG A 264 -46.11 -41.28 16.57
N VAL A 265 -46.20 -40.19 15.81
CA VAL A 265 -46.87 -40.16 14.50
C VAL A 265 -45.92 -40.65 13.40
N PHE A 266 -44.74 -40.05 13.26
CA PHE A 266 -43.82 -40.25 12.13
C PHE A 266 -43.08 -41.60 12.13
N THR A 267 -43.01 -42.32 13.25
CA THR A 267 -42.31 -43.61 13.33
C THR A 267 -43.17 -44.82 12.97
N ARG A 268 -44.43 -44.64 12.56
CA ARG A 268 -45.26 -45.75 12.09
C ARG A 268 -44.67 -46.32 10.79
N ALA A 269 -44.30 -47.59 10.82
CA ALA A 269 -43.73 -48.29 9.66
C ALA A 269 -44.77 -48.44 8.55
N GLY A 270 -44.51 -47.82 7.39
CA GLY A 270 -45.23 -48.03 6.14
C GLY A 270 -44.45 -48.96 5.19
N ASP A 271 -45.10 -49.41 4.12
CA ASP A 271 -44.47 -50.25 3.09
C ASP A 271 -43.49 -49.40 2.25
N GLU A 272 -42.18 -49.60 2.44
CA GLU A 272 -41.12 -48.75 1.86
C GLU A 272 -40.82 -49.06 0.37
N SER A 273 -41.68 -49.78 -0.35
CA SER A 273 -41.35 -50.23 -1.70
C SER A 273 -41.41 -49.15 -2.79
N ASN A 274 -42.00 -47.98 -2.51
CA ASN A 274 -42.18 -46.89 -3.48
C ASN A 274 -41.29 -45.68 -3.11
N LEU A 275 -40.58 -45.11 -4.09
CA LEU A 275 -39.67 -43.97 -3.92
C LEU A 275 -40.37 -42.70 -3.38
N ILE A 276 -41.63 -42.45 -3.73
CA ILE A 276 -42.43 -41.33 -3.19
C ILE A 276 -42.73 -41.54 -1.71
N VAL A 277 -43.05 -42.78 -1.31
CA VAL A 277 -43.28 -43.13 0.10
C VAL A 277 -41.97 -43.04 0.89
N GLN A 278 -40.85 -43.46 0.30
CA GLN A 278 -39.52 -43.28 0.88
C GLN A 278 -39.16 -41.79 1.06
N ALA A 279 -39.41 -40.96 0.04
CA ALA A 279 -39.20 -39.51 0.13
C ALA A 279 -40.08 -38.89 1.22
N ALA A 280 -41.35 -39.27 1.33
CA ALA A 280 -42.21 -38.80 2.41
C ALA A 280 -41.70 -39.24 3.79
N GLN A 281 -41.20 -40.48 3.92
CA GLN A 281 -40.64 -40.97 5.17
C GLN A 281 -39.33 -40.25 5.54
N GLN A 282 -38.47 -39.97 4.56
CA GLN A 282 -37.26 -39.18 4.77
C GLN A 282 -37.60 -37.74 5.18
N LEU A 283 -38.66 -37.13 4.63
CA LEU A 283 -39.12 -35.81 5.04
C LEU A 283 -39.61 -35.80 6.49
N LYS A 284 -40.39 -36.83 6.88
CA LYS A 284 -40.85 -37.02 8.26
C LYS A 284 -39.68 -37.18 9.23
N SER A 285 -38.69 -38.02 8.88
CA SER A 285 -37.46 -38.20 9.65
C SER A 285 -36.70 -36.88 9.78
N LEU A 286 -36.53 -36.16 8.67
CA LEU A 286 -35.88 -34.87 8.64
C LEU A 286 -36.59 -33.88 9.58
N CYS A 287 -37.91 -33.75 9.51
CA CYS A 287 -38.66 -32.85 10.40
C CYS A 287 -38.43 -33.19 11.88
N LEU A 288 -38.35 -34.48 12.21
CA LEU A 288 -38.03 -34.92 13.57
C LEU A 288 -36.60 -34.53 13.98
N ASP A 289 -35.63 -34.70 13.09
CA ASP A 289 -34.24 -34.30 13.33
C ASP A 289 -34.13 -32.78 13.53
N LEU A 290 -34.82 -31.99 12.71
CA LEU A 290 -34.86 -30.52 12.86
C LEU A 290 -35.45 -30.12 14.22
N LEU A 291 -36.54 -30.75 14.66
CA LEU A 291 -37.12 -30.51 16.00
C LEU A 291 -36.12 -30.85 17.11
N LEU A 292 -35.39 -31.97 16.98
CA LEU A 292 -34.35 -32.37 17.94
C LEU A 292 -33.22 -31.33 17.98
N MET A 293 -32.79 -30.79 16.84
CA MET A 293 -31.83 -29.68 16.81
C MET A 293 -32.37 -28.44 17.54
N VAL A 294 -33.64 -28.07 17.33
CA VAL A 294 -34.28 -26.94 18.05
C VAL A 294 -34.30 -27.16 19.56
N SER A 295 -34.41 -28.41 20.02
CA SER A 295 -34.36 -28.73 21.46
C SER A 295 -33.00 -28.45 22.12
N GLY A 296 -31.96 -28.20 21.32
CA GLY A 296 -30.61 -27.88 21.78
C GLY A 296 -29.60 -29.00 21.57
N ASP A 297 -29.90 -30.01 20.75
CA ASP A 297 -28.99 -31.11 20.44
C ASP A 297 -27.89 -30.66 19.45
N ALA A 298 -26.84 -30.04 20.00
CA ALA A 298 -25.70 -29.58 19.22
C ALA A 298 -24.84 -30.73 18.65
N ALA A 299 -24.97 -31.96 19.15
CA ALA A 299 -24.28 -33.11 18.60
C ALA A 299 -24.94 -33.55 17.28
N LEU A 300 -26.28 -33.56 17.24
CA LEU A 300 -27.02 -33.82 16.00
C LEU A 300 -26.73 -32.78 14.91
N ILE A 301 -26.58 -31.49 15.29
CA ILE A 301 -26.15 -30.44 14.36
C ILE A 301 -24.76 -30.76 13.80
N LEU A 302 -23.81 -31.16 14.66
CA LEU A 302 -22.44 -31.51 14.24
C LEU A 302 -22.44 -32.70 13.27
N ASP A 303 -23.17 -33.76 13.60
CA ASP A 303 -23.29 -34.95 12.75
C ASP A 303 -23.93 -34.62 11.40
N THR A 304 -24.93 -33.73 11.39
CA THR A 304 -25.55 -33.24 10.16
C THR A 304 -24.57 -32.41 9.33
N CYS A 305 -23.77 -31.55 9.95
CA CYS A 305 -22.72 -30.81 9.25
C CYS A 305 -21.69 -31.75 8.61
N HIS A 306 -21.26 -32.81 9.31
CA HIS A 306 -20.37 -33.82 8.74
C HIS A 306 -21.00 -34.56 7.56
N LEU A 307 -22.28 -34.94 7.68
CA LEU A 307 -23.01 -35.63 6.62
C LEU A 307 -23.16 -34.78 5.36
N LEU A 308 -23.37 -33.47 5.53
CA LEU A 308 -23.57 -32.51 4.45
C LEU A 308 -22.26 -31.91 3.90
N GLU A 309 -21.11 -32.47 4.30
CA GLU A 309 -19.77 -31.98 3.93
C GLU A 309 -19.58 -30.47 4.19
N LEU A 310 -20.16 -29.99 5.29
CA LEU A 310 -20.02 -28.61 5.75
C LEU A 310 -18.75 -28.46 6.59
N ASP A 311 -18.29 -27.22 6.78
CA ASP A 311 -17.11 -26.89 7.57
C ASP A 311 -17.45 -26.35 8.97
N VAL A 312 -16.41 -25.98 9.73
CA VAL A 312 -16.54 -25.48 11.10
C VAL A 312 -17.35 -24.17 11.17
N MET A 313 -17.27 -23.31 10.16
CA MET A 313 -17.99 -22.03 10.14
C MET A 313 -19.49 -22.28 10.00
N ASP A 314 -19.86 -23.24 9.16
CA ASP A 314 -21.24 -23.68 8.99
C ASP A 314 -21.81 -24.23 10.32
N TYR A 315 -21.06 -25.08 11.01
CA TYR A 315 -21.46 -25.59 12.32
C TYR A 315 -21.66 -24.48 13.34
N VAL A 316 -20.71 -23.55 13.45
CA VAL A 316 -20.80 -22.43 14.39
C VAL A 316 -21.99 -21.53 14.05
N ALA A 317 -22.24 -21.26 12.77
CA ALA A 317 -23.42 -20.51 12.32
C ALA A 317 -24.71 -21.23 12.69
N ALA A 318 -24.77 -22.56 12.53
CA ALA A 318 -25.93 -23.36 12.92
C ALA A 318 -26.20 -23.35 14.42
N VAL A 319 -25.16 -23.49 15.25
CA VAL A 319 -25.32 -23.38 16.70
C VAL A 319 -25.75 -21.97 17.11
N CYS A 320 -25.25 -20.93 16.44
CA CYS A 320 -25.72 -19.55 16.63
C CYS A 320 -27.17 -19.38 16.22
N ALA A 321 -27.60 -19.99 15.12
CA ALA A 321 -28.97 -19.88 14.64
C ALA A 321 -29.97 -20.61 15.56
N VAL A 322 -29.66 -21.85 15.94
CA VAL A 322 -30.63 -22.78 16.51
C VAL A 322 -30.53 -22.84 18.03
N CYS A 323 -29.35 -23.13 18.58
CA CYS A 323 -29.21 -23.48 19.99
C CYS A 323 -28.91 -22.28 20.89
N LYS A 324 -28.03 -21.36 20.45
CA LYS A 324 -27.52 -20.25 21.27
C LYS A 324 -27.48 -18.92 20.50
N PRO A 325 -28.64 -18.32 20.16
CA PRO A 325 -28.70 -17.10 19.34
C PRO A 325 -28.35 -15.79 20.03
N TYR A 326 -28.08 -15.80 21.34
CA TYR A 326 -27.73 -14.59 22.10
C TYR A 326 -26.36 -14.72 22.76
N MET A 327 -25.32 -14.87 21.94
CA MET A 327 -23.94 -14.99 22.41
C MET A 327 -23.18 -13.67 22.23
N ALA A 328 -22.41 -13.31 23.26
CA ALA A 328 -21.39 -12.27 23.14
C ALA A 328 -20.20 -12.77 22.30
N LEU A 329 -19.33 -11.86 21.85
CA LEU A 329 -18.20 -12.19 20.96
C LEU A 329 -17.26 -13.21 21.61
N ARG A 330 -16.98 -13.06 22.90
CA ARG A 330 -16.18 -14.01 23.67
C ARG A 330 -16.79 -15.42 23.73
N GLN A 331 -18.11 -15.51 23.88
CA GLN A 331 -18.80 -16.80 23.92
C GLN A 331 -18.78 -17.46 22.54
N LEU A 332 -18.98 -16.66 21.49
CA LEU A 332 -18.87 -17.10 20.11
C LEU A 332 -17.46 -17.62 19.79
N HIS A 333 -16.41 -16.91 20.25
CA HIS A 333 -15.02 -17.36 20.14
C HIS A 333 -14.80 -18.72 20.82
N HIS A 334 -15.25 -18.87 22.06
CA HIS A 334 -15.10 -20.15 22.77
C HIS A 334 -15.82 -21.31 22.07
N LEU A 335 -16.99 -21.06 21.50
CA LEU A 335 -17.68 -22.04 20.67
C LEU A 335 -16.87 -22.40 19.43
N TYR A 336 -16.38 -21.40 18.69
CA TYR A 336 -15.60 -21.60 17.47
C TYR A 336 -14.32 -22.39 17.76
N GLN A 337 -13.56 -21.98 18.77
CA GLN A 337 -12.32 -22.63 19.16
C GLN A 337 -12.57 -24.09 19.56
N SER A 338 -13.58 -24.35 20.40
CA SER A 338 -13.91 -25.72 20.80
C SER A 338 -14.32 -26.58 19.62
N ALA A 339 -15.11 -26.04 18.69
CA ALA A 339 -15.55 -26.77 17.50
C ALA A 339 -14.37 -27.08 16.56
N TRP A 340 -13.47 -26.10 16.39
CA TRP A 340 -12.29 -26.24 15.55
C TRP A 340 -11.29 -27.26 16.09
N ASP A 341 -11.01 -27.22 17.40
CA ASP A 341 -10.07 -28.14 18.05
C ASP A 341 -10.55 -29.60 18.00
N THR A 342 -11.86 -29.82 17.98
CA THR A 342 -12.47 -31.16 17.92
C THR A 342 -12.99 -31.53 16.54
N TRP A 343 -12.69 -30.75 15.50
CA TRP A 343 -13.28 -30.95 14.18
C TRP A 343 -12.86 -32.29 13.57
N GLY A 344 -13.82 -33.19 13.40
CA GLY A 344 -13.63 -34.53 12.85
C GLY A 344 -14.07 -34.68 11.39
N GLY A 345 -14.61 -33.63 10.78
CA GLY A 345 -15.14 -33.64 9.42
C GLY A 345 -14.07 -33.79 8.34
N SER A 346 -14.48 -34.27 7.17
CA SER A 346 -13.62 -34.41 5.98
C SER A 346 -13.15 -33.05 5.43
N VAL A 347 -13.99 -32.02 5.55
CA VAL A 347 -13.72 -30.66 5.06
C VAL A 347 -13.04 -29.84 6.15
N LYS A 348 -11.80 -29.41 5.89
CA LYS A 348 -11.01 -28.57 6.81
C LYS A 348 -11.30 -27.07 6.69
N GLY A 349 -12.12 -26.67 5.73
CA GLY A 349 -12.45 -25.28 5.45
C GLY A 349 -11.34 -24.51 4.72
N PRO A 350 -11.62 -23.24 4.36
CA PRO A 350 -10.73 -22.39 3.57
C PRO A 350 -9.54 -21.84 4.35
N TRP A 351 -8.58 -21.22 3.65
CA TRP A 351 -7.34 -20.66 4.24
C TRP A 351 -7.59 -19.66 5.38
N TYR A 352 -8.74 -18.97 5.35
CA TYR A 352 -9.07 -17.90 6.28
C TYR A 352 -9.75 -18.38 7.58
N VAL A 353 -9.99 -19.68 7.77
CA VAL A 353 -10.58 -20.23 9.00
C VAL A 353 -9.82 -19.79 10.26
N GLY A 354 -8.48 -19.87 10.22
CA GLY A 354 -7.65 -19.38 11.33
C GLY A 354 -7.71 -17.85 11.54
N VAL A 355 -8.00 -17.09 10.47
CA VAL A 355 -8.20 -15.64 10.56
C VAL A 355 -9.56 -15.34 11.20
N VAL A 356 -10.61 -16.09 10.83
CA VAL A 356 -11.94 -15.99 11.42
C VAL A 356 -11.90 -16.28 12.92
N GLU A 357 -11.24 -17.37 13.35
CA GLU A 357 -11.04 -17.67 14.77
C GLU A 357 -10.41 -16.48 15.51
N ARG A 358 -9.34 -15.91 14.93
CA ARG A 358 -8.61 -14.81 15.56
C ARG A 358 -9.42 -13.53 15.61
N LEU A 359 -10.25 -13.26 14.59
CA LEU A 359 -11.16 -12.14 14.57
C LEU A 359 -12.22 -12.27 15.67
N LEU A 360 -12.83 -13.44 15.78
CA LEU A 360 -13.80 -13.73 16.85
C LEU A 360 -13.15 -13.65 18.24
N ALA A 361 -11.87 -13.99 18.38
CA ALA A 361 -11.10 -13.84 19.61
C ALA A 361 -10.78 -12.39 20.01
N SER A 362 -11.16 -11.40 19.21
CA SER A 362 -10.79 -9.99 19.43
C SER A 362 -11.53 -9.39 20.62
N ARG A 363 -10.79 -8.83 21.58
CA ARG A 363 -11.35 -8.12 22.75
C ARG A 363 -11.24 -6.61 22.62
N CYS A 364 -10.33 -6.15 21.78
CA CYS A 364 -10.12 -4.74 21.48
C CYS A 364 -9.61 -4.55 20.05
N MET A 365 -9.57 -3.29 19.58
CA MET A 365 -9.10 -2.96 18.22
C MET A 365 -7.67 -3.44 17.94
N ALA A 366 -6.82 -3.53 18.97
CA ALA A 366 -5.46 -4.05 18.81
C ALA A 366 -5.44 -5.53 18.38
N ASP A 367 -6.42 -6.34 18.80
CA ASP A 367 -6.48 -7.76 18.45
C ASP A 367 -6.84 -7.96 16.97
N VAL A 368 -7.63 -7.04 16.39
CA VAL A 368 -7.94 -7.02 14.95
C VAL A 368 -6.66 -6.80 14.13
N VAL A 369 -5.73 -5.97 14.61
CA VAL A 369 -4.41 -5.80 13.97
C VAL A 369 -3.64 -7.12 13.96
N CYS A 370 -3.68 -7.89 15.06
CA CYS A 370 -3.07 -9.21 15.12
C CYS A 370 -3.75 -10.22 14.18
N ALA A 371 -5.07 -10.13 13.95
CA ALA A 371 -5.73 -10.95 12.95
C ALA A 371 -5.27 -10.60 11.52
N MET A 372 -5.04 -9.32 11.22
CA MET A 372 -4.49 -8.90 9.92
C MET A 372 -3.03 -9.33 9.73
N GLU A 373 -2.27 -9.52 10.81
CA GLU A 373 -0.95 -10.14 10.73
C GLU A 373 -1.01 -11.57 10.16
N LEU A 374 -2.05 -12.35 10.51
CA LEU A 374 -2.24 -13.69 9.97
C LEU A 374 -2.50 -13.65 8.46
N VAL A 375 -3.27 -12.67 7.99
CA VAL A 375 -3.47 -12.43 6.55
C VAL A 375 -2.13 -12.10 5.88
N GLY A 376 -1.35 -11.19 6.46
CA GLY A 376 -0.01 -10.86 5.96
C GLY A 376 0.91 -12.08 5.90
N ARG A 377 0.92 -12.91 6.95
CA ARG A 377 1.68 -14.17 6.99
C ARG A 377 1.21 -15.16 5.92
N ALA A 378 -0.09 -15.35 5.76
CA ALA A 378 -0.65 -16.20 4.70
C ALA A 378 -0.18 -15.73 3.32
N VAL A 379 -0.15 -14.41 3.08
CA VAL A 379 0.38 -13.84 1.83
C VAL A 379 1.87 -14.10 1.65
N ARG A 380 2.69 -13.93 2.69
CA ARG A 380 4.14 -14.19 2.63
C ARG A 380 4.45 -15.67 2.36
N CYS A 381 3.67 -16.57 2.95
CA CYS A 381 3.81 -18.01 2.80
C CYS A 381 3.09 -18.60 1.57
N ASN A 382 2.31 -17.78 0.84
CA ASN A 382 1.41 -18.19 -0.25
C ASN A 382 0.36 -19.25 0.16
N GLU A 383 -0.07 -19.27 1.42
CA GLU A 383 -1.07 -20.23 1.94
C GLU A 383 -2.49 -19.92 1.44
N TYR A 384 -2.72 -18.69 0.97
CA TYR A 384 -3.98 -18.25 0.37
C TYR A 384 -4.21 -18.79 -1.06
N LEU A 385 -3.18 -19.38 -1.68
CA LEU A 385 -3.30 -19.99 -2.99
C LEU A 385 -3.69 -21.48 -2.84
N PRO A 386 -4.67 -21.98 -3.62
CA PRO A 386 -4.98 -23.40 -3.63
C PRO A 386 -3.75 -24.20 -4.06
N LYS A 387 -3.52 -25.37 -3.42
CA LYS A 387 -2.37 -26.22 -3.76
C LYS A 387 -2.60 -26.97 -5.07
N LEU A 388 -3.87 -27.26 -5.38
CA LEU A 388 -4.32 -27.92 -6.61
C LEU A 388 -5.45 -27.10 -7.26
N PRO A 389 -5.55 -27.05 -8.61
CA PRO A 389 -6.62 -26.31 -9.31
C PRO A 389 -8.04 -26.77 -8.94
N SER A 390 -8.20 -28.04 -8.56
CA SER A 390 -9.48 -28.62 -8.13
C SER A 390 -9.89 -28.24 -6.70
N GLU A 391 -9.02 -27.59 -5.94
CA GLU A 391 -9.28 -27.16 -4.56
C GLU A 391 -9.79 -25.71 -4.49
N ASP A 392 -10.10 -25.07 -5.62
CA ASP A 392 -10.66 -23.71 -5.63
C ASP A 392 -12.13 -23.67 -5.17
N SER A 393 -12.53 -24.56 -4.26
CA SER A 393 -13.80 -24.57 -3.53
C SER A 393 -13.86 -23.47 -2.46
N ASN A 394 -13.22 -22.34 -2.73
CA ASN A 394 -13.02 -21.25 -1.77
C ASN A 394 -14.32 -20.50 -1.41
N VAL A 395 -15.41 -20.77 -2.14
CA VAL A 395 -16.80 -20.37 -1.86
C VAL A 395 -17.72 -21.46 -2.44
N VAL A 396 -18.02 -22.52 -1.71
CA VAL A 396 -19.02 -23.51 -2.17
C VAL A 396 -20.00 -23.83 -1.05
N SER A 397 -21.19 -23.25 -1.18
CA SER A 397 -22.36 -23.61 -0.38
C SER A 397 -23.59 -23.63 -1.29
N SER A 398 -23.54 -24.42 -2.36
CA SER A 398 -24.71 -24.94 -3.11
C SER A 398 -24.24 -26.15 -3.92
N PRO A 399 -25.00 -27.24 -4.01
CA PRO A 399 -24.62 -28.36 -4.88
C PRO A 399 -24.65 -27.87 -6.33
N PRO A 400 -23.75 -28.34 -7.21
CA PRO A 400 -23.85 -28.03 -8.62
C PRO A 400 -25.15 -28.66 -9.13
N ALA A 401 -26.16 -27.83 -9.40
CA ALA A 401 -27.28 -28.26 -10.23
C ALA A 401 -26.68 -28.47 -11.62
N ASN A 402 -26.50 -29.73 -12.00
CA ASN A 402 -26.05 -30.23 -13.31
C ASN A 402 -25.19 -29.24 -14.10
N SER A 403 -23.88 -29.47 -14.13
CA SER A 403 -22.98 -28.86 -15.11
C SER A 403 -23.52 -29.13 -16.51
N VAL A 404 -24.31 -28.20 -17.04
CA VAL A 404 -24.48 -28.03 -18.47
C VAL A 404 -23.10 -27.61 -18.93
N GLU A 405 -22.47 -28.45 -19.74
CA GLU A 405 -21.31 -28.06 -20.52
C GLU A 405 -21.74 -26.82 -21.32
N GLU A 406 -21.38 -25.63 -20.83
CA GLU A 406 -21.47 -24.42 -21.64
C GLU A 406 -20.44 -24.59 -22.76
N GLU A 407 -20.98 -24.85 -23.95
CA GLU A 407 -20.22 -24.82 -25.19
C GLU A 407 -19.50 -23.48 -25.30
N ASP A 408 -18.17 -23.55 -25.34
CA ASP A 408 -17.25 -22.49 -25.72
C ASP A 408 -17.63 -21.99 -27.13
N ASP A 409 -18.54 -21.01 -27.21
CA ASP A 409 -18.84 -20.32 -28.46
C ASP A 409 -19.07 -18.82 -28.20
N VAL A 410 -18.00 -18.11 -27.86
CA VAL A 410 -17.95 -16.65 -28.04
C VAL A 410 -16.96 -16.33 -29.15
N SER A 411 -17.54 -16.26 -30.34
CA SER A 411 -17.00 -15.67 -31.55
C SER A 411 -16.28 -14.35 -31.28
N GLY A 412 -15.10 -14.21 -31.89
CA GLY A 412 -14.18 -13.09 -31.74
C GLY A 412 -14.81 -11.74 -32.03
N VAL A 413 -14.79 -10.88 -31.02
CA VAL A 413 -14.65 -9.44 -31.19
C VAL A 413 -13.29 -9.08 -30.61
N GLU A 414 -12.34 -8.77 -31.49
CA GLU A 414 -11.06 -8.14 -31.13
C GLU A 414 -11.33 -6.76 -30.53
N ILE A 415 -11.73 -6.74 -29.27
CA ILE A 415 -11.51 -5.58 -28.41
C ILE A 415 -10.02 -5.68 -28.05
N THR A 416 -9.26 -4.62 -28.30
CA THR A 416 -7.88 -4.45 -27.83
C THR A 416 -7.86 -4.54 -26.31
N SER A 417 -7.93 -5.75 -25.79
CA SER A 417 -7.90 -6.05 -24.37
C SER A 417 -6.46 -5.95 -23.93
N GLU A 418 -6.20 -4.97 -23.07
CA GLU A 418 -5.01 -4.98 -22.21
C GLU A 418 -4.87 -6.38 -21.60
N ALA A 419 -3.63 -6.90 -21.57
CA ALA A 419 -3.37 -8.26 -21.11
C ALA A 419 -4.06 -8.51 -19.75
N PRO A 420 -4.86 -9.58 -19.60
CA PRO A 420 -5.59 -9.84 -18.37
C PRO A 420 -4.60 -9.93 -17.20
N ALA A 421 -4.86 -9.15 -16.16
CA ALA A 421 -4.00 -9.09 -14.99
C ALA A 421 -3.87 -10.47 -14.33
N ASP A 422 -2.67 -10.85 -13.91
CA ASP A 422 -2.42 -12.12 -13.23
C ASP A 422 -3.35 -12.26 -12.00
N PRO A 423 -4.27 -13.25 -11.96
CA PRO A 423 -5.22 -13.41 -10.87
C PRO A 423 -4.51 -13.60 -9.51
N LYS A 424 -3.30 -14.18 -9.50
CA LYS A 424 -2.50 -14.32 -8.27
C LYS A 424 -2.01 -12.96 -7.76
N LEU A 425 -1.66 -12.05 -8.67
CA LEU A 425 -1.26 -10.69 -8.33
C LEU A 425 -2.45 -9.88 -7.79
N LEU A 426 -3.62 -9.98 -8.43
CA LEU A 426 -4.86 -9.33 -7.95
C LEU A 426 -5.22 -9.82 -6.55
N ARG A 427 -5.22 -11.14 -6.33
CA ARG A 427 -5.51 -11.73 -5.01
C ARG A 427 -4.50 -11.29 -3.95
N ARG A 428 -3.20 -11.33 -4.28
CA ARG A 428 -2.14 -10.82 -3.39
C ARG A 428 -2.34 -9.35 -3.06
N PHE A 429 -2.69 -8.54 -4.05
CA PHE A 429 -2.95 -7.11 -3.88
C PHE A 429 -4.14 -6.88 -2.96
N ALA A 430 -5.28 -7.53 -3.21
CA ALA A 430 -6.50 -7.38 -2.41
C ALA A 430 -6.25 -7.74 -0.94
N LEU A 431 -5.56 -8.84 -0.66
CA LEU A 431 -5.24 -9.27 0.70
C LEU A 431 -4.29 -8.31 1.43
N LEU A 432 -3.23 -7.83 0.76
CA LEU A 432 -2.32 -6.85 1.37
C LEU A 432 -2.96 -5.47 1.51
N PHE A 433 -3.80 -5.07 0.57
CA PHE A 433 -4.59 -3.85 0.65
C PHE A 433 -5.53 -3.92 1.86
N MET A 434 -6.28 -5.02 2.03
CA MET A 434 -7.11 -5.26 3.20
C MET A 434 -6.29 -5.20 4.50
N ALA A 435 -5.26 -6.03 4.61
CA ALA A 435 -4.50 -6.18 5.84
C ALA A 435 -3.82 -4.86 6.27
N ALA A 436 -3.20 -4.13 5.33
CA ALA A 436 -2.52 -2.88 5.65
C ALA A 436 -3.49 -1.78 6.09
N HIS A 437 -4.63 -1.61 5.40
CA HIS A 437 -5.58 -0.56 5.73
C HIS A 437 -6.40 -0.87 6.97
N LEU A 438 -6.85 -2.12 7.17
CA LEU A 438 -7.57 -2.51 8.38
C LEU A 438 -6.66 -2.44 9.61
N ALA A 439 -5.40 -2.86 9.48
CA ALA A 439 -4.41 -2.67 10.54
C ALA A 439 -4.19 -1.18 10.84
N ASP A 440 -4.13 -0.32 9.81
CA ASP A 440 -4.00 1.12 10.02
C ASP A 440 -5.22 1.73 10.72
N ILE A 441 -6.44 1.36 10.32
CA ILE A 441 -7.69 1.82 10.94
C ILE A 441 -7.75 1.42 12.42
N CYS A 442 -7.38 0.18 12.73
CA CYS A 442 -7.49 -0.36 14.09
C CYS A 442 -6.31 0.02 15.00
N ALA A 443 -5.15 0.35 14.42
CA ALA A 443 -3.98 0.76 15.19
C ALA A 443 -4.15 2.19 15.76
N PRO A 444 -3.61 2.46 16.97
CA PRO A 444 -3.61 3.80 17.53
C PRO A 444 -2.88 4.81 16.62
N PRO A 445 -3.41 6.03 16.40
CA PRO A 445 -2.96 6.97 15.36
C PRO A 445 -1.49 7.41 15.33
N LEU A 446 -0.72 7.15 16.39
CA LEU A 446 0.65 7.67 16.58
C LEU A 446 1.54 6.62 17.26
N GLY A 447 1.26 5.35 16.94
CA GLY A 447 1.80 4.20 17.64
C GLY A 447 1.03 3.88 18.91
N ALA A 448 1.11 2.64 19.34
CA ALA A 448 0.44 2.10 20.52
C ALA A 448 1.20 2.43 21.82
N PRO A 449 0.55 2.41 23.00
CA PRO A 449 1.27 2.55 24.27
C PRO A 449 2.43 1.56 24.40
N VAL A 450 3.42 1.85 25.24
CA VAL A 450 4.64 1.02 25.41
C VAL A 450 4.31 -0.47 25.63
N SER A 451 3.28 -0.76 26.42
CA SER A 451 2.84 -2.13 26.73
C SER A 451 2.26 -2.90 25.52
N LYS A 452 1.88 -2.21 24.45
CA LYS A 452 1.30 -2.79 23.22
C LYS A 452 2.04 -2.30 21.97
N ILE A 453 3.32 -1.92 22.10
CA ILE A 453 4.09 -1.32 21.00
C ILE A 453 4.17 -2.25 19.78
N GLU A 454 4.13 -3.56 20.01
CA GLU A 454 4.07 -4.60 18.98
C GLU A 454 2.97 -4.36 17.92
N VAL A 455 1.81 -3.84 18.32
CA VAL A 455 0.70 -3.50 17.41
C VAL A 455 1.13 -2.48 16.36
N THR A 456 2.00 -1.54 16.74
CA THR A 456 2.56 -0.54 15.81
C THR A 456 3.50 -1.17 14.82
N PHE A 457 4.32 -2.13 15.28
CA PHE A 457 5.27 -2.82 14.43
C PHE A 457 4.57 -3.77 13.45
N VAL A 458 3.55 -4.51 13.90
CA VAL A 458 2.70 -5.33 13.02
C VAL A 458 2.02 -4.48 11.96
N ARG A 459 1.38 -3.36 12.34
CA ARG A 459 0.81 -2.40 11.38
C ARG A 459 1.86 -1.95 10.36
N ASN A 460 3.05 -1.56 10.82
CA ASN A 460 4.12 -1.09 9.94
C ASN A 460 4.61 -2.18 8.99
N GLU A 461 4.72 -3.42 9.46
CA GLU A 461 5.12 -4.57 8.64
C GLU A 461 4.10 -4.82 7.50
N LEU A 462 2.81 -4.78 7.82
CA LEU A 462 1.74 -4.92 6.81
C LEU A 462 1.73 -3.77 5.79
N VAL A 463 1.97 -2.53 6.25
CA VAL A 463 2.12 -1.37 5.36
C VAL A 463 3.37 -1.52 4.47
N GLU A 464 4.48 -2.03 5.01
CA GLU A 464 5.69 -2.30 4.23
C GLU A 464 5.44 -3.36 3.14
N ASP A 465 4.76 -4.46 3.47
CA ASP A 465 4.41 -5.50 2.50
C ASP A 465 3.53 -4.98 1.37
N PHE A 466 2.52 -4.16 1.70
CA PHE A 466 1.66 -3.53 0.71
C PHE A 466 2.44 -2.57 -0.20
N VAL A 467 3.25 -1.69 0.39
CA VAL A 467 4.08 -0.72 -0.33
C VAL A 467 5.10 -1.43 -1.22
N ALA A 468 5.64 -2.57 -0.80
CA ALA A 468 6.62 -3.34 -1.57
C ALA A 468 6.08 -3.78 -2.94
N LEU A 469 4.77 -3.92 -3.12
CA LEU A 469 4.15 -4.27 -4.41
C LEU A 469 4.38 -3.21 -5.49
N PHE A 470 4.31 -1.92 -5.14
CA PHE A 470 4.25 -0.83 -6.12
C PHE A 470 5.30 0.26 -5.92
N ARG A 471 6.15 0.19 -4.89
CA ARG A 471 7.17 1.23 -4.61
C ARG A 471 8.12 1.53 -5.77
N HIS A 472 8.31 0.56 -6.67
CA HIS A 472 9.20 0.70 -7.82
C HIS A 472 8.48 1.30 -9.05
N HIS A 473 7.15 1.44 -9.01
CA HIS A 473 6.34 1.92 -10.11
C HIS A 473 6.51 3.45 -10.31
N PRO A 474 6.77 3.95 -11.53
CA PRO A 474 7.06 5.37 -11.79
C PRO A 474 5.96 6.35 -11.33
N LEU A 475 4.69 5.94 -11.38
CA LEU A 475 3.56 6.79 -10.99
C LEU A 475 3.13 6.64 -9.52
N LEU A 476 3.61 5.60 -8.82
CA LEU A 476 3.13 5.24 -7.47
C LEU A 476 4.21 5.29 -6.40
N TRP A 477 5.49 5.46 -6.75
CA TRP A 477 6.58 5.53 -5.76
C TRP A 477 6.34 6.64 -4.72
N ARG A 478 5.73 7.77 -5.10
CA ARG A 478 5.43 8.86 -4.16
C ARG A 478 4.32 8.45 -3.19
N THR A 479 3.29 7.77 -3.68
CA THR A 479 2.24 7.17 -2.84
C THR A 479 2.85 6.20 -1.84
N ALA A 480 3.73 5.31 -2.29
CA ALA A 480 4.49 4.39 -1.44
C ALA A 480 5.30 5.13 -0.37
N ALA A 481 6.02 6.18 -0.77
CA ALA A 481 6.82 6.99 0.14
C ALA A 481 5.95 7.72 1.18
N MET A 482 4.76 8.20 0.80
CA MET A 482 3.83 8.85 1.72
C MET A 482 3.26 7.88 2.76
N TYR A 483 2.92 6.63 2.40
CA TYR A 483 2.53 5.60 3.38
C TYR A 483 3.62 5.40 4.45
N VAL A 484 4.88 5.35 4.01
CA VAL A 484 6.04 5.20 4.91
C VAL A 484 6.21 6.44 5.79
N VAL A 485 6.04 7.66 5.25
CA VAL A 485 6.10 8.91 6.02
C VAL A 485 5.02 8.95 7.11
N TYR A 486 3.78 8.62 6.77
CA TYR A 486 2.66 8.62 7.72
C TYR A 486 2.73 7.47 8.75
N SER A 487 3.72 6.58 8.64
CA SER A 487 3.85 5.42 9.53
C SER A 487 4.79 5.70 10.71
N PRO A 488 4.29 5.86 11.94
CA PRO A 488 5.12 6.14 13.10
C PRO A 488 6.07 4.97 13.37
N LEU A 489 7.34 5.26 13.70
CA LEU A 489 8.36 4.26 14.02
C LEU A 489 8.69 3.28 12.87
N MET A 490 8.31 3.61 11.64
CA MET A 490 8.67 2.84 10.44
C MET A 490 10.19 2.90 10.19
N ASN A 491 10.78 1.84 9.64
CA ASN A 491 12.21 1.82 9.31
C ASN A 491 12.55 2.91 8.27
N PRO A 492 13.33 3.95 8.61
CA PRO A 492 13.60 5.06 7.68
C PRO A 492 14.42 4.64 6.46
N ALA A 493 15.11 3.49 6.52
CA ALA A 493 15.84 2.93 5.39
C ALA A 493 14.92 2.57 4.22
N ILE A 494 13.64 2.26 4.48
CA ILE A 494 12.65 1.99 3.44
C ILE A 494 12.45 3.25 2.59
N LEU A 495 12.21 4.39 3.25
CA LEU A 495 11.99 5.67 2.58
C LEU A 495 13.21 6.08 1.75
N TYR A 496 14.41 5.92 2.32
CA TYR A 496 15.66 6.10 1.62
C TYR A 496 15.77 5.25 0.34
N ARG A 497 15.42 3.96 0.40
CA ARG A 497 15.47 3.07 -0.77
C ARG A 497 14.50 3.52 -1.86
N ILE A 498 13.25 3.82 -1.50
CA ILE A 498 12.23 4.26 -2.47
C ILE A 498 12.72 5.50 -3.25
N VAL A 499 13.22 6.51 -2.53
CA VAL A 499 13.68 7.77 -3.12
C VAL A 499 14.96 7.59 -3.93
N THR A 500 15.96 6.89 -3.41
CA THR A 500 17.26 6.73 -4.09
C THR A 500 17.21 5.80 -5.31
N GLU A 501 16.26 4.88 -5.36
CA GLU A 501 16.00 4.09 -6.57
C GLU A 501 15.46 4.95 -7.72
N ARG A 502 14.76 6.06 -7.43
CA ARG A 502 14.34 7.03 -8.46
C ARG A 502 15.49 7.86 -9.00
N ALA A 503 16.65 7.88 -8.34
CA ALA A 503 17.76 8.74 -8.71
C ALA A 503 18.27 8.50 -10.14
N GLY A 504 18.17 7.27 -10.66
CA GLY A 504 18.50 7.00 -12.07
C GLY A 504 17.55 7.68 -13.06
N ASN A 505 16.25 7.72 -12.74
CA ASN A 505 15.24 8.36 -13.58
C ASN A 505 15.22 9.88 -13.39
N ALA A 506 15.52 10.37 -12.18
CA ALA A 506 15.62 11.81 -11.89
C ALA A 506 16.71 12.52 -12.72
N VAL A 507 17.71 11.76 -13.15
CA VAL A 507 18.78 12.24 -14.03
C VAL A 507 18.25 12.57 -15.43
N SER A 508 17.40 11.71 -16.00
CA SER A 508 16.85 11.87 -17.35
C SER A 508 15.53 12.66 -17.39
N ASP A 509 14.76 12.65 -16.30
CA ASP A 509 13.47 13.31 -16.20
C ASP A 509 13.45 14.40 -15.10
N ARG A 510 13.36 15.65 -15.56
CA ARG A 510 13.25 16.84 -14.70
C ARG A 510 12.03 16.78 -13.77
N TYR A 511 10.92 16.19 -14.22
CA TYR A 511 9.71 16.07 -13.40
C TYR A 511 9.96 15.11 -12.23
N THR A 512 10.57 13.94 -12.48
CA THR A 512 10.97 13.00 -11.42
C THR A 512 11.94 13.64 -10.43
N PHE A 513 12.94 14.42 -10.89
CA PHE A 513 13.83 15.15 -9.99
C PHE A 513 13.09 16.13 -9.09
N LEU A 514 12.27 17.01 -9.68
CA LEU A 514 11.50 18.00 -8.93
C LEU A 514 10.54 17.31 -7.95
N ALA A 515 9.92 16.20 -8.35
CA ALA A 515 9.04 15.42 -7.49
C ALA A 515 9.79 14.81 -6.29
N CYS A 516 10.99 14.28 -6.50
CA CYS A 516 11.85 13.79 -5.41
C CYS A 516 12.24 14.91 -4.45
N HIS A 517 12.73 16.03 -4.97
CA HIS A 517 13.14 17.17 -4.15
C HIS A 517 11.96 17.76 -3.37
N THR A 518 10.82 17.96 -4.04
CA THR A 518 9.59 18.45 -3.41
C THR A 518 9.13 17.50 -2.32
N PHE A 519 9.15 16.18 -2.56
CA PHE A 519 8.80 15.19 -1.55
C PHE A 519 9.70 15.28 -0.32
N ILE A 520 11.02 15.34 -0.52
CA ILE A 520 11.99 15.44 0.57
C ILE A 520 11.74 16.70 1.41
N CYS A 521 11.65 17.88 0.78
CA CYS A 521 11.49 19.14 1.49
C CYS A 521 10.11 19.32 2.13
N SER A 522 9.04 18.83 1.49
CA SER A 522 7.67 19.06 2.00
C SER A 522 7.20 18.04 3.02
N SER A 523 7.70 16.80 2.98
CA SER A 523 7.12 15.67 3.73
C SER A 523 8.11 14.93 4.63
N TRP A 524 9.40 14.93 4.28
CA TRP A 524 10.44 14.21 5.03
C TRP A 524 11.35 15.15 5.83
N GLU A 525 11.45 16.41 5.43
CA GLU A 525 12.29 17.39 6.12
C GLU A 525 11.83 17.60 7.57
N GLU A 526 12.82 17.82 8.44
CA GLU A 526 12.67 18.00 9.88
C GLU A 526 11.70 19.14 10.22
N THR A 527 11.65 20.17 9.37
CA THR A 527 10.82 21.36 9.50
C THR A 527 9.44 21.21 8.87
N SER A 528 9.17 20.10 8.17
CA SER A 528 7.84 19.87 7.60
C SER A 528 6.79 19.77 8.71
N ALA A 529 5.62 20.36 8.48
CA ALA A 529 4.56 20.44 9.49
C ALA A 529 4.21 19.05 10.06
N PHE A 530 4.18 18.03 9.19
CA PHE A 530 3.94 16.66 9.60
C PHE A 530 5.06 16.09 10.48
N GLN A 531 6.33 16.23 10.09
CA GLN A 531 7.45 15.70 10.90
C GLN A 531 7.56 16.41 12.25
N VAL A 532 7.34 17.72 12.29
CA VAL A 532 7.31 18.49 13.55
C VAL A 532 6.22 17.96 14.46
N ALA A 533 4.99 17.79 13.95
CA ALA A 533 3.87 17.26 14.72
C ALA A 533 4.13 15.82 15.19
N LEU A 534 4.54 14.93 14.29
CA LEU A 534 4.83 13.53 14.60
C LEU A 534 5.91 13.40 15.68
N ARG A 535 7.02 14.12 15.56
CA ARG A 535 8.12 14.06 16.54
C ARG A 535 7.70 14.59 17.89
N ARG A 536 6.95 15.70 17.93
CA ARG A 536 6.40 16.26 19.16
C ARG A 536 5.52 15.21 19.86
N LEU A 537 4.55 14.66 19.14
CA LEU A 537 3.61 13.69 19.69
C LEU A 537 4.30 12.40 20.16
N LEU A 538 5.29 11.90 19.40
CA LEU A 538 6.07 10.73 19.81
C LEU A 538 6.90 11.02 21.07
N ARG A 539 7.50 12.21 21.20
CA ARG A 539 8.24 12.59 22.42
C ARG A 539 7.33 12.77 23.62
N GLU A 540 6.14 13.33 23.43
CA GLU A 540 5.12 13.41 24.49
C GLU A 540 4.69 12.01 24.94
N LYS A 541 4.57 11.07 24.00
CA LYS A 541 4.18 9.68 24.29
C LYS A 541 5.30 8.83 24.90
N TYR A 542 6.55 9.08 24.53
CA TYR A 542 7.73 8.33 24.99
C TYR A 542 8.85 9.25 25.48
N PRO A 543 8.64 10.02 26.57
CA PRO A 543 9.51 11.14 26.95
C PRO A 543 10.93 10.74 27.36
N LEU A 544 11.15 9.48 27.77
CA LEU A 544 12.44 8.98 28.26
C LEU A 544 13.06 7.89 27.35
N SER A 545 12.54 7.72 26.13
CA SER A 545 12.97 6.64 25.24
C SER A 545 14.18 7.03 24.41
N GLU A 546 15.38 6.54 24.78
CA GLU A 546 16.58 6.70 23.94
C GLU A 546 16.43 6.06 22.55
N THR A 547 15.63 5.00 22.44
CA THR A 547 15.37 4.32 21.17
C THR A 547 14.59 5.23 20.22
N LEU A 548 13.67 6.05 20.74
CA LEU A 548 12.97 7.05 19.93
C LEU A 548 13.96 8.09 19.38
N ASP A 549 14.86 8.62 20.22
CA ASP A 549 15.84 9.60 19.76
C ASP A 549 16.81 9.02 18.73
N LYS A 550 17.23 7.75 18.89
CA LYS A 550 18.00 7.01 17.88
C LYS A 550 17.22 6.84 16.57
N TRP A 551 15.91 6.60 16.64
CA TRP A 551 15.05 6.52 15.46
C TRP A 551 14.93 7.89 14.77
N ILE A 552 14.68 8.97 15.50
CA ILE A 552 14.62 10.35 14.95
C ILE A 552 15.95 10.70 14.27
N ALA A 553 17.08 10.46 14.94
CA ALA A 553 18.41 10.69 14.36
C ALA A 553 18.63 9.85 13.08
N SER A 554 18.09 8.63 13.03
CA SER A 554 18.13 7.77 11.85
C SER A 554 17.28 8.34 10.71
N VAL A 555 16.09 8.88 10.98
CA VAL A 555 15.26 9.57 9.98
C VAL A 555 16.05 10.70 9.32
N ASP A 556 16.72 11.52 10.12
CA ASP A 556 17.49 12.69 9.65
C ASP A 556 18.77 12.29 8.91
N TYR A 557 19.42 11.23 9.37
CA TYR A 557 20.57 10.64 8.68
C TYR A 557 20.17 10.12 7.29
N TYR A 558 19.12 9.31 7.20
CA TYR A 558 18.68 8.73 5.92
C TYR A 558 18.14 9.77 4.95
N ARG A 559 17.50 10.84 5.44
CA ARG A 559 17.10 11.99 4.60
C ARG A 559 18.31 12.66 3.97
N ARG A 560 19.30 13.06 4.79
CA ARG A 560 20.54 13.70 4.30
C ARG A 560 21.25 12.79 3.29
N LYS A 561 21.37 11.51 3.61
CA LYS A 561 21.96 10.51 2.72
C LYS A 561 21.19 10.36 1.40
N ALA A 562 19.86 10.43 1.41
CA ALA A 562 19.06 10.36 0.18
C ALA A 562 19.30 11.57 -0.73
N VAL A 563 19.31 12.78 -0.15
CA VAL A 563 19.67 14.02 -0.85
C VAL A 563 21.07 13.92 -1.43
N GLU A 564 22.02 13.41 -0.64
CA GLU A 564 23.39 13.23 -1.08
C GLU A 564 23.50 12.31 -2.30
N VAL A 565 22.84 11.16 -2.28
CA VAL A 565 22.86 10.19 -3.39
C VAL A 565 22.16 10.75 -4.64
N LEU A 566 21.05 11.47 -4.47
CA LEU A 566 20.33 12.11 -5.58
C LEU A 566 21.21 13.14 -6.29
N HIS A 567 21.83 14.05 -5.53
CA HIS A 567 22.71 15.06 -6.09
C HIS A 567 23.96 14.44 -6.71
N GLU A 568 24.55 13.42 -6.09
CA GLU A 568 25.72 12.72 -6.64
C GLU A 568 25.43 12.15 -8.03
N LYS A 569 24.29 11.47 -8.23
CA LYS A 569 23.93 10.93 -9.55
C LYS A 569 23.73 12.02 -10.60
N ILE A 570 23.08 13.13 -10.25
CA ILE A 570 22.82 14.23 -11.18
C ILE A 570 24.13 14.95 -11.54
N ILE A 571 25.00 15.17 -10.57
CA ILE A 571 26.33 15.74 -10.80
C ILE A 571 27.12 14.85 -11.75
N ASN A 572 27.13 13.53 -11.51
CA ASN A 572 27.85 12.57 -12.34
C ASN A 572 27.29 12.50 -13.78
N GLU A 573 25.97 12.57 -13.96
CA GLU A 573 25.39 12.58 -15.30
C GLU A 573 25.71 13.87 -16.04
N ARG A 574 25.44 15.03 -15.43
CA ARG A 574 25.75 16.32 -16.07
C ARG A 574 27.21 16.39 -16.47
N TRP A 575 28.07 15.85 -15.62
CA TRP A 575 29.47 15.70 -15.91
C TRP A 575 29.72 14.80 -17.14
N ALA A 576 29.09 13.63 -17.22
CA ALA A 576 29.20 12.70 -18.35
C ALA A 576 28.66 13.29 -19.67
N CYS A 577 27.61 14.11 -19.63
CA CYS A 577 27.06 14.83 -20.77
C CYS A 577 27.91 16.02 -21.25
N GLY A 578 29.01 16.34 -20.58
CA GLY A 578 29.89 17.47 -20.91
C GLY A 578 29.43 18.82 -20.34
N GLU A 579 28.36 18.84 -19.54
CA GLU A 579 27.86 20.03 -18.83
C GLU A 579 28.69 20.32 -17.56
N THR A 580 29.98 20.57 -17.75
CA THR A 580 30.96 20.70 -16.66
C THR A 580 30.67 21.86 -15.70
N ALA A 581 30.31 23.04 -16.20
CA ALA A 581 29.99 24.19 -15.35
C ALA A 581 28.71 23.97 -14.50
N PRO A 582 27.57 23.52 -15.06
CA PRO A 582 26.39 23.15 -14.27
C PRO A 582 26.64 22.04 -13.25
N ALA A 583 27.47 21.04 -13.57
CA ALA A 583 27.85 19.98 -12.63
C ALA A 583 28.66 20.53 -11.45
N VAL A 584 29.63 21.41 -11.71
CA VAL A 584 30.44 22.05 -10.66
C VAL A 584 29.62 23.00 -9.81
N TRP A 585 28.76 23.81 -10.43
CA TRP A 585 27.83 24.68 -9.72
C TRP A 585 27.00 23.87 -8.72
N LEU A 586 26.33 22.80 -9.18
CA LEU A 586 25.51 21.96 -8.32
C LEU A 586 26.34 21.31 -7.20
N ALA A 587 27.54 20.82 -7.51
CA ALA A 587 28.42 20.21 -6.52
C ALA A 587 28.91 21.21 -5.45
N VAL A 588 29.09 22.49 -5.81
CA VAL A 588 29.46 23.55 -4.87
C VAL A 588 28.26 23.91 -3.98
N GLU A 589 27.11 24.17 -4.57
CA GLU A 589 25.87 24.51 -3.85
C GLU A 589 25.47 23.39 -2.88
N CYS A 590 25.55 22.14 -3.31
CA CYS A 590 25.20 20.98 -2.48
C CYS A 590 26.33 20.49 -1.56
N GLN A 591 27.48 21.19 -1.51
CA GLN A 591 28.67 20.80 -0.73
C GLN A 591 29.24 19.40 -1.06
N GLN A 592 28.97 18.88 -2.26
CA GLN A 592 29.43 17.58 -2.77
C GLN A 592 30.62 17.72 -3.74
N SER A 593 31.51 18.65 -3.46
CA SER A 593 32.59 19.03 -4.38
C SER A 593 33.79 18.10 -4.41
N LYS A 594 33.89 17.11 -3.51
CA LYS A 594 35.12 16.33 -3.30
C LYS A 594 35.61 15.59 -4.54
N SER A 595 34.72 14.91 -5.27
CA SER A 595 35.07 14.15 -6.47
C SER A 595 35.57 15.07 -7.59
N LEU A 596 34.86 16.17 -7.85
CA LEU A 596 35.22 17.18 -8.84
C LEU A 596 36.50 17.92 -8.44
N GLN A 597 36.66 18.26 -7.16
CA GLN A 597 37.87 18.87 -6.63
C GLN A 597 39.10 18.00 -6.94
N ILE A 598 39.06 16.70 -6.66
CA ILE A 598 40.16 15.77 -6.95
C ILE A 598 40.44 15.74 -8.46
N ARG A 599 39.39 15.74 -9.30
CA ARG A 599 39.54 15.75 -10.76
C ARG A 599 40.23 17.02 -11.27
N PHE A 600 39.77 18.19 -10.84
CA PHE A 600 40.38 19.46 -11.24
C PHE A 600 41.80 19.62 -10.69
N GLU A 601 42.06 19.17 -9.47
CA GLU A 601 43.42 19.15 -8.93
C GLU A 601 44.36 18.29 -9.79
N ARG A 602 43.89 17.14 -10.29
CA ARG A 602 44.67 16.30 -11.22
C ARG A 602 44.92 17.00 -12.55
N ILE A 603 43.92 17.67 -13.11
CA ILE A 603 44.04 18.38 -14.40
C ILE A 603 45.00 19.57 -14.27
N LEU A 604 44.84 20.39 -13.24
CA LEU A 604 45.67 21.56 -12.98
C LEU A 604 47.13 21.22 -12.63
N ARG A 605 47.38 20.00 -12.15
CA ARG A 605 48.74 19.44 -11.93
C ARG A 605 49.27 18.63 -13.12
N SER A 606 48.57 18.63 -14.25
CA SER A 606 49.02 18.00 -15.50
C SER A 606 49.65 19.03 -16.45
N PRO A 607 50.51 18.62 -17.39
CA PRO A 607 51.14 19.56 -18.34
C PRO A 607 50.12 20.30 -19.22
N GLY A 608 48.96 19.71 -19.50
CA GLY A 608 47.91 20.27 -20.36
C GLY A 608 46.91 21.20 -19.65
N ALA A 609 47.22 21.70 -18.45
CA ALA A 609 46.27 22.48 -17.65
C ALA A 609 45.76 23.76 -18.36
N LEU A 610 46.61 24.45 -19.15
CA LEU A 610 46.21 25.65 -19.91
C LEU A 610 45.29 25.32 -21.09
N GLU A 611 45.40 24.12 -21.64
CA GLU A 611 44.65 23.69 -22.84
C GLU A 611 43.30 23.05 -22.48
N SER A 612 43.14 22.61 -21.22
CA SER A 612 41.93 21.93 -20.74
C SER A 612 40.66 22.76 -20.95
N VAL A 613 39.70 22.19 -21.69
CA VAL A 613 38.38 22.77 -21.91
C VAL A 613 37.59 22.86 -20.60
N GLU A 614 37.67 21.82 -19.75
CA GLU A 614 36.96 21.77 -18.46
C GLU A 614 37.38 22.92 -17.54
N VAL A 615 38.69 23.19 -17.43
CA VAL A 615 39.24 24.30 -16.63
C VAL A 615 38.78 25.65 -17.17
N TYR A 616 38.80 25.82 -18.50
CA TYR A 616 38.37 27.06 -19.14
C TYR A 616 36.89 27.35 -18.91
N VAL A 617 36.01 26.37 -19.12
CA VAL A 617 34.55 26.49 -18.96
C VAL A 617 34.17 26.80 -17.51
N VAL A 618 34.75 26.08 -16.55
CA VAL A 618 34.48 26.32 -15.12
C VAL A 618 35.04 27.67 -14.68
N GLY A 619 36.25 28.02 -15.12
CA GLY A 619 36.83 29.32 -14.81
C GLY A 619 36.02 30.49 -15.39
N GLN A 620 35.47 30.32 -16.59
CA GLN A 620 34.58 31.31 -17.20
C GLN A 620 33.28 31.43 -16.40
N ALA A 621 32.70 30.31 -15.95
CA ALA A 621 31.51 30.30 -15.12
C ALA A 621 31.74 31.00 -13.76
N VAL A 622 32.92 30.84 -13.14
CA VAL A 622 33.28 31.59 -11.94
C VAL A 622 33.44 33.08 -12.23
N ASN A 623 34.17 33.45 -13.28
CA ASN A 623 34.37 34.86 -13.67
C ASN A 623 33.05 35.57 -14.03
N ASN A 624 32.05 34.84 -14.50
CA ASN A 624 30.71 35.34 -14.82
C ASN A 624 29.73 35.26 -13.64
N ASN A 625 30.19 34.91 -12.43
CA ASN A 625 29.37 34.72 -11.22
C ASN A 625 28.25 33.66 -11.34
N PHE A 626 28.35 32.74 -12.30
CA PHE A 626 27.44 31.58 -12.34
C PHE A 626 27.75 30.60 -11.20
N ILE A 627 29.03 30.39 -10.92
CA ILE A 627 29.49 29.65 -9.72
C ILE A 627 29.91 30.67 -8.69
N SER A 628 29.15 30.80 -7.60
CA SER A 628 29.54 31.65 -6.49
C SER A 628 30.69 31.01 -5.72
N VAL A 629 31.76 31.77 -5.49
CA VAL A 629 32.89 31.35 -4.67
C VAL A 629 32.52 31.44 -3.18
N ASP A 630 31.49 32.20 -2.81
CA ASP A 630 31.10 32.36 -1.41
C ASP A 630 30.25 31.19 -0.88
N THR A 631 29.71 30.36 -1.77
CA THR A 631 28.83 29.25 -1.38
C THR A 631 29.59 27.98 -1.02
N SER A 632 30.87 27.82 -1.33
CA SER A 632 31.59 26.59 -0.97
C SER A 632 32.19 26.64 0.44
N SER A 633 31.84 25.67 1.30
CA SER A 633 32.51 25.50 2.60
C SER A 633 33.88 24.79 2.47
N ASN A 634 34.16 24.19 1.32
CA ASN A 634 35.40 23.45 1.06
C ASN A 634 36.51 24.37 0.55
N LEU A 635 37.42 24.79 1.45
CA LEU A 635 38.55 25.66 1.15
C LEU A 635 39.43 25.17 -0.02
N ARG A 636 39.57 23.85 -0.20
CA ARG A 636 40.35 23.30 -1.32
C ARG A 636 39.63 23.49 -2.65
N MET A 637 38.31 23.28 -2.67
CA MET A 637 37.50 23.56 -3.85
C MET A 637 37.50 25.05 -4.19
N LEU A 638 37.42 25.93 -3.19
CA LEU A 638 37.57 27.37 -3.40
C LEU A 638 38.88 27.73 -4.08
N ASN A 639 39.99 27.15 -3.62
CA ASN A 639 41.28 27.37 -4.25
C ASN A 639 41.27 26.88 -5.70
N VAL A 640 40.78 25.66 -5.95
CA VAL A 640 40.62 25.11 -7.31
C VAL A 640 39.83 26.05 -8.23
N LEU A 641 38.67 26.55 -7.76
CA LEU A 641 37.81 27.45 -8.55
C LEU A 641 38.52 28.78 -8.87
N ARG A 642 39.24 29.36 -7.90
CA ARG A 642 40.04 30.58 -8.12
C ARG A 642 41.16 30.36 -9.13
N VAL A 643 41.83 29.21 -9.08
CA VAL A 643 42.85 28.84 -10.06
C VAL A 643 42.23 28.67 -11.45
N CYS A 644 41.10 27.95 -11.57
CA CYS A 644 40.39 27.84 -12.85
C CYS A 644 39.98 29.20 -13.41
N ALA A 645 39.47 30.10 -12.56
CA ALA A 645 39.09 31.46 -12.95
C ALA A 645 40.27 32.27 -13.48
N ALA A 646 41.41 32.24 -12.79
CA ALA A 646 42.64 32.93 -13.22
C ALA A 646 43.20 32.35 -14.53
N VAL A 647 43.23 31.02 -14.67
CA VAL A 647 43.67 30.34 -15.90
C VAL A 647 42.73 30.65 -17.08
N SER A 648 41.42 30.67 -16.83
CA SER A 648 40.43 31.01 -17.86
C SER A 648 40.54 32.47 -18.31
N GLU A 649 40.72 33.41 -17.38
CA GLU A 649 40.94 34.83 -17.71
C GLU A 649 42.21 35.01 -18.54
N TYR A 650 43.31 34.35 -18.15
CA TYR A 650 44.57 34.35 -18.90
C TYR A 650 44.40 33.78 -20.31
N ARG A 651 43.77 32.61 -20.45
CA ARG A 651 43.52 31.98 -21.76
C ARG A 651 42.64 32.86 -22.64
N ARG A 652 41.60 33.49 -22.07
CA ARG A 652 40.73 34.42 -22.79
C ARG A 652 41.51 35.64 -23.27
N ALA A 653 42.36 36.21 -22.43
CA ALA A 653 43.17 37.36 -22.78
C ALA A 653 44.16 37.06 -23.90
N ILE A 654 44.85 35.91 -23.83
CA ILE A 654 45.75 35.46 -24.90
C ILE A 654 44.98 35.19 -26.19
N GLY A 655 43.82 34.54 -26.12
CA GLY A 655 43.00 34.29 -27.31
C GLY A 655 42.58 35.59 -28.01
N SER A 656 42.24 36.63 -27.24
CA SER A 656 41.96 37.96 -27.80
C SER A 656 43.20 38.62 -28.43
N LEU A 657 44.39 38.46 -27.83
CA LEU A 657 45.63 38.97 -28.42
C LEU A 657 45.99 38.25 -29.73
N GLN A 658 45.88 36.93 -29.76
CA GLN A 658 46.13 36.13 -30.96
C GLN A 658 45.11 36.42 -32.08
N GLY A 659 43.85 36.68 -31.74
CA GLY A 659 42.84 37.12 -32.70
C GLY A 659 43.14 38.47 -33.34
N LEU A 660 43.76 39.39 -32.59
CA LEU A 660 44.23 40.68 -33.10
C LEU A 660 45.48 40.55 -33.98
N ASP A 661 46.41 39.66 -33.63
CA ASP A 661 47.60 39.38 -34.45
C ASP A 661 47.24 38.81 -35.83
N GLY A 662 46.06 38.19 -35.98
CA GLY A 662 45.53 37.69 -37.26
C GLY A 662 44.82 38.72 -38.13
N GLN A 663 44.57 39.94 -37.64
CA GLN A 663 43.94 41.02 -38.41
C GLN A 663 44.98 41.79 -39.22
N LYS A 664 44.64 42.15 -40.47
CA LYS A 664 45.57 42.79 -41.44
C LYS A 664 46.10 44.16 -41.00
N ASP A 665 45.39 44.86 -40.12
CA ASP A 665 45.84 46.13 -39.51
C ASP A 665 45.72 46.05 -37.98
N PRO A 666 46.75 45.56 -37.27
CA PRO A 666 46.73 45.50 -35.83
C PRO A 666 46.99 46.89 -35.28
N VAL A 667 45.93 47.67 -35.04
CA VAL A 667 46.04 48.76 -34.06
C VAL A 667 46.27 48.08 -32.72
N ARG A 668 47.55 47.99 -32.33
CA ARG A 668 47.99 47.43 -31.05
C ARG A 668 47.37 48.26 -29.94
N SER A 669 46.19 47.84 -29.49
CA SER A 669 45.56 48.36 -28.30
C SER A 669 46.51 48.07 -27.12
N PRO A 670 47.18 49.10 -26.55
CA PRO A 670 48.00 48.89 -25.36
C PRO A 670 47.12 48.33 -24.24
N ASP A 671 45.83 48.64 -24.21
CA ASP A 671 44.87 48.13 -23.24
C ASP A 671 44.74 46.60 -23.27
N THR A 672 44.76 45.99 -24.47
CA THR A 672 44.70 44.53 -24.61
C THR A 672 45.97 43.88 -24.07
N ILE A 673 47.14 44.46 -24.35
CA ILE A 673 48.42 43.96 -23.82
C ILE A 673 48.46 44.10 -22.29
N HIS A 674 48.03 45.24 -21.75
CA HIS A 674 47.90 45.44 -20.30
C HIS A 674 46.89 44.48 -19.67
N TRP A 675 45.79 44.16 -20.35
CA TRP A 675 44.83 43.17 -19.86
C TRP A 675 45.42 41.76 -19.80
N VAL A 676 46.17 41.34 -20.84
CA VAL A 676 46.89 40.06 -20.83
C VAL A 676 47.89 39.99 -19.67
N LEU A 677 48.65 41.06 -19.45
CA LEU A 677 49.60 41.11 -18.34
C LEU A 677 48.91 41.04 -16.98
N ARG A 678 47.79 41.75 -16.78
CA ARG A 678 46.98 41.65 -15.54
C ARG A 678 46.41 40.24 -15.34
N ALA A 679 45.95 39.59 -16.40
CA ALA A 679 45.44 38.22 -16.33
C ALA A 679 46.56 37.21 -16.04
N ALA A 680 47.75 37.42 -16.62
CA ALA A 680 48.94 36.63 -16.35
C ALA A 680 49.41 36.77 -14.91
N GLU A 681 49.37 37.98 -14.34
CA GLU A 681 49.69 38.23 -12.94
C GLU A 681 48.83 37.40 -11.99
N LYS A 682 47.51 37.38 -12.24
CA LYS A 682 46.56 36.56 -11.46
C LYS A 682 46.89 35.08 -11.57
N ALA A 683 47.14 34.58 -12.78
CA ALA A 683 47.47 33.17 -12.99
C ALA A 683 48.83 32.79 -12.35
N LEU A 684 49.87 33.64 -12.48
CA LEU A 684 51.18 33.43 -11.86
C LEU A 684 51.10 33.36 -10.34
N ARG A 685 50.34 34.24 -9.70
CA ARG A 685 50.14 34.20 -8.23
C ARG A 685 49.52 32.88 -7.77
N CYS A 686 48.67 32.26 -8.58
CA CYS A 686 48.07 30.97 -8.30
C CYS A 686 49.05 29.78 -8.45
N THR A 687 50.13 29.91 -9.24
CA THR A 687 51.08 28.80 -9.49
C THR A 687 51.79 28.35 -8.21
N ALA A 688 52.16 29.31 -7.35
CA ALA A 688 52.86 29.06 -6.10
C ALA A 688 51.99 28.36 -5.05
N SER A 689 50.74 28.83 -4.88
CA SER A 689 49.82 28.29 -3.88
C SER A 689 49.28 26.91 -4.25
N PHE A 690 49.13 26.62 -5.55
CA PHE A 690 48.50 25.39 -6.01
C PHE A 690 49.47 24.26 -6.39
N ARG A 691 50.76 24.60 -6.62
CA ARG A 691 51.81 23.70 -7.14
C ARG A 691 51.42 23.11 -8.51
N MET A 692 51.28 23.99 -9.50
CA MET A 692 51.02 23.60 -10.89
C MET A 692 52.19 22.81 -11.51
N HIS A 693 51.91 22.08 -12.59
CA HIS A 693 52.93 21.32 -13.31
C HIS A 693 54.02 22.24 -13.90
N PRO A 694 55.31 21.86 -13.84
CA PRO A 694 56.44 22.62 -14.38
C PRO A 694 56.22 23.15 -15.79
N THR A 695 55.79 22.29 -16.72
CA THR A 695 55.54 22.65 -18.12
C THR A 695 54.48 23.75 -18.25
N THR A 696 53.43 23.71 -17.44
CA THR A 696 52.35 24.71 -17.44
C THR A 696 52.88 26.06 -16.96
N VAL A 697 53.66 26.07 -15.88
CA VAL A 697 54.27 27.29 -15.35
C VAL A 697 55.28 27.87 -16.35
N LEU A 698 56.14 27.04 -16.94
CA LEU A 698 57.10 27.47 -17.96
C LEU A 698 56.40 28.09 -19.17
N ALA A 699 55.35 27.45 -19.69
CA ALA A 699 54.56 27.99 -20.80
C ALA A 699 53.90 29.33 -20.44
N LEU A 700 53.37 29.46 -19.23
CA LEU A 700 52.74 30.68 -18.77
C LEU A 700 53.76 31.82 -18.61
N VAL A 701 54.92 31.56 -18.01
CA VAL A 701 56.00 32.55 -17.86
C VAL A 701 56.53 32.96 -19.24
N GLU A 702 56.82 32.00 -20.11
CA GLU A 702 57.34 32.27 -21.46
C GLU A 702 56.40 33.16 -22.26
N GLN A 703 55.12 32.77 -22.37
CA GLN A 703 54.12 33.55 -23.08
C GLN A 703 53.94 34.94 -22.48
N THR A 704 53.97 35.07 -21.14
CA THR A 704 53.84 36.37 -20.46
C THR A 704 55.01 37.29 -20.79
N VAL A 705 56.24 36.77 -20.82
CA VAL A 705 57.44 37.54 -21.19
C VAL A 705 57.37 37.96 -22.65
N ASP A 706 56.97 37.06 -23.54
CA ASP A 706 56.82 37.35 -24.97
C ASP A 706 55.77 38.46 -25.21
N VAL A 707 54.70 38.50 -24.41
CA VAL A 707 53.70 39.59 -24.45
C VAL A 707 54.26 40.89 -23.87
N ALA A 708 54.98 40.84 -22.74
CA ALA A 708 55.56 42.03 -22.10
C ALA A 708 56.59 42.73 -23.00
N LEU A 709 57.38 41.96 -23.76
CA LEU A 709 58.36 42.49 -24.72
C LEU A 709 57.72 43.22 -25.92
N ARG A 710 56.41 43.09 -26.16
CA ARG A 710 55.69 43.84 -27.20
C ARG A 710 55.46 45.31 -26.84
N LEU A 711 55.61 45.68 -25.57
CA LEU A 711 55.51 47.08 -25.12
C LEU A 711 56.82 47.85 -25.41
N PRO A 712 56.74 49.14 -25.72
CA PRO A 712 57.91 50.03 -25.78
C PRO A 712 58.72 49.97 -24.47
N GLU A 713 60.04 50.20 -24.54
CA GLU A 713 60.93 50.10 -23.38
C GLU A 713 60.46 50.89 -22.16
N GLU A 714 59.91 52.08 -22.40
CA GLU A 714 59.40 52.99 -21.37
C GLU A 714 58.15 52.45 -20.64
N GLN A 715 57.41 51.52 -21.25
CA GLN A 715 56.17 50.93 -20.73
C GLN A 715 56.35 49.49 -20.25
N ARG A 716 57.58 48.94 -20.29
CA ARG A 716 57.83 47.56 -19.85
C ARG A 716 57.50 47.40 -18.36
N PRO A 717 56.71 46.39 -17.97
CA PRO A 717 56.21 46.26 -16.61
C PRO A 717 57.29 45.66 -15.68
N ARG A 718 58.27 46.47 -15.28
CA ARG A 718 59.39 46.04 -14.40
C ARG A 718 58.92 45.37 -13.10
N ASN A 719 57.72 45.72 -12.63
CA ASN A 719 57.07 45.12 -11.45
C ASN A 719 56.76 43.61 -11.60
N PHE A 720 56.74 43.07 -12.82
CA PHE A 720 56.49 41.64 -13.08
C PHE A 720 57.75 40.77 -12.94
N ILE A 721 58.95 41.36 -13.03
CA ILE A 721 60.21 40.61 -13.02
C ILE A 721 60.37 39.76 -11.74
N PRO A 722 60.06 40.25 -10.53
CA PRO A 722 60.11 39.42 -9.32
C PRO A 722 59.14 38.25 -9.38
N LEU A 723 57.92 38.45 -9.91
CA LEU A 723 56.88 37.42 -9.99
C LEU A 723 57.25 36.31 -10.98
N LEU A 724 57.80 36.68 -12.15
CA LEU A 724 58.26 35.75 -13.17
C LEU A 724 59.48 34.94 -12.70
N SER A 725 60.46 35.61 -12.09
CA SER A 725 61.64 34.96 -11.51
C SER A 725 61.25 34.00 -10.39
N HIS A 726 60.34 34.41 -9.51
CA HIS A 726 59.84 33.56 -8.43
C HIS A 726 59.12 32.31 -8.97
N ALA A 727 58.26 32.45 -9.99
CA ALA A 727 57.59 31.31 -10.61
C ALA A 727 58.58 30.30 -11.21
N LEU A 728 59.65 30.77 -11.87
CA LEU A 728 60.73 29.90 -12.38
C LEU A 728 61.51 29.20 -11.27
N GLU A 729 61.80 29.87 -10.17
CA GLU A 729 62.47 29.27 -9.02
C GLU A 729 61.63 28.13 -8.42
N LEU A 730 60.32 28.33 -8.28
CA LEU A 730 59.41 27.30 -7.75
C LEU A 730 59.39 26.05 -8.64
N VAL A 731 59.42 26.21 -9.97
CA VAL A 731 59.51 25.09 -10.91
C VAL A 731 60.75 24.23 -10.64
N LEU A 732 61.90 24.87 -10.37
CA LEU A 732 63.18 24.19 -10.13
C LEU A 732 63.30 23.59 -8.72
N ALA A 733 62.48 24.04 -7.77
CA ALA A 733 62.47 23.57 -6.39
C ALA A 733 61.56 22.34 -6.18
N TYR A 734 60.41 22.27 -6.84
CA TYR A 734 59.37 21.29 -6.49
C TYR A 734 59.41 19.96 -7.26
N HIS A 735 60.12 19.86 -8.40
CA HIS A 735 60.02 18.71 -9.30
C HIS A 735 61.41 18.15 -9.65
N SER A 736 61.72 16.93 -9.19
CA SER A 736 63.04 16.29 -9.29
C SER A 736 63.25 15.46 -10.56
N GLU A 737 62.20 14.85 -11.11
CA GLU A 737 62.32 13.78 -12.12
C GLU A 737 62.82 14.24 -13.50
N LYS A 738 62.63 15.52 -13.87
CA LYS A 738 63.10 16.10 -15.16
C LYS A 738 63.82 17.43 -14.99
N ARG A 739 64.54 17.59 -13.87
CA ARG A 739 65.13 18.88 -13.47
C ARG A 739 66.06 19.49 -14.53
N SER A 740 66.82 18.67 -15.27
CA SER A 740 67.74 19.15 -16.32
C SER A 740 67.02 19.75 -17.53
N GLN A 741 65.95 19.11 -18.01
CA GLN A 741 65.15 19.60 -19.14
C GLN A 741 64.42 20.90 -18.77
N HIS A 742 63.82 20.94 -17.58
CA HIS A 742 63.15 22.16 -17.09
C HIS A 742 64.14 23.29 -16.80
N ALA A 743 65.38 22.98 -16.36
CA ALA A 743 66.42 23.98 -16.15
C ALA A 743 66.88 24.62 -17.47
N ALA A 744 67.02 23.84 -18.55
CA ALA A 744 67.38 24.37 -19.87
C ALA A 744 66.27 25.27 -20.46
N HIS A 745 65.00 24.89 -20.30
CA HIS A 745 63.89 25.76 -20.71
C HIS A 745 63.81 27.03 -19.85
N ALA A 746 63.97 26.89 -18.53
CA ALA A 746 64.00 28.03 -17.61
C ALA A 746 65.15 29.01 -17.89
N SER A 747 66.33 28.54 -18.31
CA SER A 747 67.44 29.44 -18.68
C SER A 747 67.14 30.28 -19.92
N ALA A 748 66.53 29.68 -20.95
CA ALA A 748 66.09 30.42 -22.13
C ALA A 748 65.04 31.50 -21.78
N ILE A 749 64.11 31.18 -20.87
CA ILE A 749 63.12 32.15 -20.39
C ILE A 749 63.78 33.26 -19.56
N ARG A 750 64.79 32.94 -18.72
CA ARG A 750 65.54 33.95 -17.94
C ARG A 750 66.23 34.96 -18.86
N GLU A 751 66.82 34.52 -19.97
CA GLU A 751 67.41 35.45 -20.95
C GLU A 751 66.36 36.40 -21.52
N LYS A 752 65.14 35.92 -21.80
CA LYS A 752 64.02 36.79 -22.22
C LYS A 752 63.61 37.75 -21.10
N ILE A 753 63.55 37.30 -19.84
CA ILE A 753 63.24 38.16 -18.68
C ILE A 753 64.28 39.29 -18.53
N MET A 754 65.56 39.00 -18.75
CA MET A 754 66.62 40.02 -18.67
C MET A 754 66.46 41.13 -19.70
N ARG A 755 65.80 40.86 -20.84
CA ARG A 755 65.45 41.90 -21.83
C ARG A 755 64.34 42.85 -21.37
N LEU A 756 63.64 42.54 -20.27
CA LEU A 756 62.63 43.44 -19.69
C LEU A 756 63.24 44.50 -18.76
N LEU A 757 64.50 44.35 -18.36
CA LEU A 757 65.27 45.35 -17.61
C LEU A 757 65.73 46.47 -18.54
#